data_AF-A0A6P0SKW4-F1
#
_entry.id   AF-A0A6P0SKW4-F1
#
_cell.length_a   1.000
_cell.length_b   1.000
_cell.length_c   1.000
_cell.angle_alpha   90.00
_cell.angle_beta   90.00
_cell.angle_gamma   90.00
#
_symmetry.space_group_name_H-M   'P 1'
#
loop_
_entity.id
_entity.type
_entity.pdbx_description
1 polymer ?
#
loop_
_entity_poly.entity_id
_entity_poly.type
_entity_poly.pdbx_seq_one_letter_code
_entity_poly.pdbx_strand_id
1 'polypeptide(L)'
;MDEGFYSNREFDFVDFKALGRITGRPPHEWDLYIIKELIDNALDAEEAVWRQNPTQTPILNVRIEFFNQQLLVEVSNRTQFPVELIPKIFATDQYTSRKAFVKELTRGALGNALKTLLGIPYALRNRVSGDWKPDQKPLSIICNQKEYLPRYVVDTTNQTITFHYEMIPSKKETEGTIITVLLDYFEQEQPRTLDDIKGLARQYHCCNPHGNFQWIVELEGEEWSVEYAANQNWSNKFRGTAPIHWYSTDFQDLLGALYRKQVSNQQSDQLSVQTICSYFDGFDNQDGDTENEDLTTTVTRKFGKNTLLVSECESELSKKLYKLISDHSPQFKSLRLGYIGLEHIRTVLTSTFSVNGKVFYEIATDKGDEPSLPFVIEAAVVALKEGSREIETAINFTPTYDDPFRRRRLYTPIQPDKAVVGLRQLLDAYGLDEDTPAIFFLHLICPNVEPSEFSKTEINHLPFKQVMGEVLDRLLKAFKQAQEEEELQLKEAIFKALDDILTNLKNSERFVFDQLLEKLKTKLNQDPILSKWLETPDALSRLRTYIINYQSSNTVLTQRVARPAVATLALPQHPEGYFLALVERISRKLFSQHHVNKILYIQVPELEPVIMDNDWLCRMDMALLRNPPQFDALEETIVQCMVGCDLPLLIWHNNDATGHERVKQIKTWLNERNLDENRIIDLGLKSTDSLSHLFQPTKLVELMPDELAELLVAKLDNLNISIKFLPDNVDICRDIGQKFEHYLLSYLWEGVSEKLEMPNLIIGLDRELQFSQQMKEQNLDQQLRDLLEKNSNTKSYATVLNEVVRKFFDTFMGQHRAEIQGLAQAHLKGLHEGDKQ
;
A
#
# COMPACT_ATOMS: atom_id res chain seq x y z
N MET A 1 55.78 13.80 -39.15
CA MET A 1 55.90 13.18 -37.83
C MET A 1 54.70 12.28 -37.68
N ASP A 2 54.90 10.98 -37.87
CA ASP A 2 53.90 9.95 -37.57
C ASP A 2 53.89 9.76 -36.06
N GLU A 3 53.18 10.62 -35.34
CA GLU A 3 53.00 10.49 -33.89
C GLU A 3 51.74 9.68 -33.60
N GLY A 4 51.81 8.38 -33.89
CA GLY A 4 50.87 7.41 -33.36
C GLY A 4 51.36 6.92 -31.99
N PHE A 5 50.61 7.19 -30.93
CA PHE A 5 50.81 6.53 -29.65
C PHE A 5 50.08 5.17 -29.67
N TYR A 6 50.77 4.11 -29.25
CA TYR A 6 50.21 2.76 -29.19
C TYR A 6 49.96 2.37 -27.73
N SER A 7 48.82 1.72 -27.47
CA SER A 7 48.49 1.13 -26.16
C SER A 7 48.31 -0.38 -26.32
N ASN A 8 48.94 -1.17 -25.44
CA ASN A 8 48.79 -2.63 -25.48
C ASN A 8 47.44 -3.05 -24.87
N ARG A 9 46.64 -3.81 -25.63
CA ARG A 9 45.33 -4.31 -25.18
C ARG A 9 45.41 -5.30 -24.03
N GLU A 10 46.54 -6.01 -23.87
CA GLU A 10 46.72 -6.90 -22.72
C GLU A 10 46.62 -6.13 -21.39
N PHE A 11 47.07 -4.87 -21.39
CA PHE A 11 47.04 -4.00 -20.23
C PHE A 11 45.62 -3.64 -19.76
N ASP A 12 44.60 -3.86 -20.60
CA ASP A 12 43.20 -3.61 -20.26
C ASP A 12 42.72 -4.45 -19.06
N PHE A 13 43.38 -5.58 -18.75
CA PHE A 13 43.04 -6.45 -17.61
C PHE A 13 43.58 -5.96 -16.27
N VAL A 14 44.39 -4.91 -16.23
CA VAL A 14 44.94 -4.32 -14.99
C VAL A 14 44.77 -2.80 -14.95
N ASP A 15 44.45 -2.16 -16.07
CA ASP A 15 44.09 -0.76 -16.10
C ASP A 15 42.70 -0.52 -15.49
N PHE A 16 42.62 0.45 -14.60
CA PHE A 16 41.43 0.77 -13.83
C PHE A 16 40.22 1.16 -14.71
N LYS A 17 40.44 1.96 -15.75
CA LYS A 17 39.35 2.40 -16.65
C LYS A 17 38.94 1.29 -17.60
N ALA A 18 39.91 0.53 -18.10
CA ALA A 18 39.66 -0.60 -18.98
C ALA A 18 38.90 -1.72 -18.28
N LEU A 19 39.26 -2.05 -17.04
CA LEU A 19 38.50 -2.99 -16.21
C LEU A 19 37.06 -2.52 -16.03
N GLY A 20 36.82 -1.23 -15.76
CA GLY A 20 35.45 -0.70 -15.68
C GLY A 20 34.63 -0.90 -16.96
N ARG A 21 35.27 -0.84 -18.14
CA ARG A 21 34.62 -1.14 -19.43
C ARG A 21 34.38 -2.63 -19.63
N ILE A 22 35.33 -3.49 -19.25
CA ILE A 22 35.28 -4.94 -19.45
C ILE A 22 34.28 -5.61 -18.48
N THR A 23 34.29 -5.20 -17.22
CA THR A 23 33.32 -5.68 -16.21
C THR A 23 31.95 -5.06 -16.44
N GLY A 24 31.91 -3.88 -17.07
CA GLY A 24 30.72 -3.08 -17.25
C GLY A 24 30.19 -2.44 -15.98
N ARG A 25 30.99 -2.49 -14.91
CA ARG A 25 30.63 -2.03 -13.58
C ARG A 25 31.61 -0.96 -13.14
N PRO A 26 31.13 0.13 -12.54
CA PRO A 26 32.03 1.07 -11.91
C PRO A 26 32.77 0.40 -10.74
N PRO A 27 33.95 0.91 -10.38
CA PRO A 27 34.79 0.37 -9.30
C PRO A 27 34.07 0.16 -7.97
N HIS A 28 33.10 1.03 -7.64
CA HIS A 28 32.33 0.94 -6.41
C HIS A 28 31.25 -0.16 -6.40
N GLU A 29 31.11 -0.91 -7.49
CA GLU A 29 30.23 -2.09 -7.63
C GLU A 29 31.03 -3.38 -7.88
N TRP A 30 32.37 -3.33 -7.84
CA TRP A 30 33.18 -4.52 -8.10
C TRP A 30 33.06 -5.58 -7.01
N ASP A 31 32.60 -5.22 -5.82
CA ASP A 31 32.24 -6.15 -4.75
C ASP A 31 31.15 -7.14 -5.21
N LEU A 32 30.02 -6.62 -5.71
CA LEU A 32 28.93 -7.42 -6.26
C LEU A 32 29.34 -8.17 -7.53
N TYR A 33 30.19 -7.55 -8.37
CA TYR A 33 30.73 -8.22 -9.55
C TYR A 33 31.54 -9.47 -9.19
N ILE A 34 32.42 -9.38 -8.19
CA ILE A 34 33.23 -10.50 -7.72
C ILE A 34 32.33 -11.64 -7.21
N ILE A 35 31.37 -11.31 -6.35
CA ILE A 35 30.42 -12.29 -5.79
C ILE A 35 29.68 -13.01 -6.93
N LYS A 36 29.10 -12.25 -7.85
CA LYS A 36 28.31 -12.77 -8.96
C LYS A 36 29.12 -13.67 -9.89
N GLU A 37 30.29 -13.22 -10.33
CA GLU A 37 31.13 -13.99 -11.27
C GLU A 37 31.67 -15.27 -10.64
N LEU A 38 32.00 -15.28 -9.34
CA LEU A 38 32.41 -16.51 -8.66
C LEU A 38 31.26 -17.51 -8.56
N ILE A 39 30.06 -17.06 -8.18
CA ILE A 39 28.86 -17.92 -8.10
C ILE A 39 28.50 -18.46 -9.48
N ASP A 40 28.45 -17.60 -10.51
CA ASP A 40 28.09 -18.00 -11.87
C ASP A 40 29.06 -19.04 -12.44
N ASN A 41 30.36 -18.89 -12.22
CA ASN A 41 31.36 -19.87 -12.66
C ASN A 41 31.26 -21.20 -11.90
N ALA A 42 31.00 -21.16 -10.59
CA ALA A 42 30.80 -22.36 -9.79
C ALA A 42 29.51 -23.11 -10.18
N LEU A 43 28.42 -22.38 -10.45
CA LEU A 43 27.17 -22.95 -10.97
C LEU A 43 27.35 -23.57 -12.35
N ASP A 44 27.99 -22.86 -13.29
CA ASP A 44 28.24 -23.39 -14.63
C ASP A 44 29.11 -24.67 -14.57
N ALA A 45 30.04 -24.77 -13.63
CA ALA A 45 30.86 -25.97 -13.40
C ALA A 45 30.04 -27.15 -12.85
N GLU A 46 29.25 -26.94 -11.79
CA GLU A 46 28.35 -27.98 -11.26
C GLU A 46 27.31 -28.43 -12.29
N GLU A 47 26.79 -27.50 -13.08
CA GLU A 47 25.80 -27.82 -14.11
C GLU A 47 26.39 -28.64 -15.27
N ALA A 48 27.68 -28.50 -15.57
CA ALA A 48 28.35 -29.36 -16.52
C ALA A 48 28.38 -30.82 -16.06
N VAL A 49 28.51 -31.06 -14.75
CA VAL A 49 28.41 -32.40 -14.14
C VAL A 49 26.95 -32.86 -14.09
N TRP A 50 26.03 -32.00 -13.64
CA TRP A 50 24.59 -32.30 -13.57
C TRP A 50 23.99 -32.65 -14.94
N ARG A 51 24.52 -32.06 -16.01
CA ARG A 51 24.19 -32.40 -17.41
C ARG A 51 24.44 -33.88 -17.70
N GLN A 52 25.53 -34.44 -17.18
CA GLN A 52 25.90 -35.84 -17.37
C GLN A 52 25.22 -36.77 -16.35
N ASN A 53 25.02 -36.28 -15.12
CA ASN A 53 24.35 -37.02 -14.05
C ASN A 53 23.25 -36.19 -13.38
N PRO A 54 21.97 -36.35 -13.80
CA PRO A 54 20.84 -35.59 -13.26
C PRO A 54 20.61 -35.70 -11.75
N THR A 55 21.17 -36.72 -11.09
CA THR A 55 21.05 -36.94 -9.64
C THR A 55 22.01 -36.07 -8.82
N GLN A 56 23.02 -35.48 -9.46
CA GLN A 56 24.00 -34.61 -8.81
C GLN A 56 23.63 -33.15 -9.04
N THR A 57 22.62 -32.66 -8.30
CA THR A 57 22.18 -31.25 -8.36
C THR A 57 23.27 -30.31 -7.83
N PRO A 58 23.43 -29.08 -8.37
CA PRO A 58 24.48 -28.15 -7.93
C PRO A 58 24.44 -27.83 -6.43
N ILE A 59 25.61 -27.80 -5.79
CA ILE A 59 25.78 -27.39 -4.38
C ILE A 59 26.90 -26.36 -4.29
N LEU A 60 26.60 -25.19 -3.75
CA LEU A 60 27.56 -24.09 -3.58
C LEU A 60 27.57 -23.61 -2.13
N ASN A 61 28.76 -23.35 -1.59
CA ASN A 61 28.92 -22.56 -0.36
C ASN A 61 29.57 -21.23 -0.69
N VAL A 62 28.94 -20.14 -0.24
CA VAL A 62 29.33 -18.76 -0.46
C VAL A 62 29.64 -18.12 0.88
N ARG A 63 30.89 -17.68 1.06
CA ARG A 63 31.35 -16.95 2.24
C ARG A 63 31.80 -15.56 1.85
N ILE A 64 31.28 -14.55 2.54
CA ILE A 64 31.60 -13.13 2.29
C ILE A 64 31.95 -12.47 3.62
N GLU A 65 33.06 -11.72 3.65
CA GLU A 65 33.46 -10.94 4.82
C GLU A 65 33.78 -9.51 4.41
N PHE A 66 33.10 -8.56 5.05
CA PHE A 66 33.35 -7.13 4.95
C PHE A 66 33.97 -6.61 6.24
N PHE A 67 35.21 -6.12 6.16
CA PHE A 67 35.92 -5.55 7.32
C PHE A 67 36.89 -4.45 6.90
N ASN A 68 36.81 -3.26 7.50
CA ASN A 68 37.79 -2.17 7.31
C ASN A 68 38.14 -1.84 5.84
N GLN A 69 37.15 -1.68 4.96
CA GLN A 69 37.35 -1.49 3.50
C GLN A 69 38.12 -2.63 2.82
N GLN A 70 38.08 -3.82 3.42
CA GLN A 70 38.57 -5.07 2.85
C GLN A 70 37.38 -5.99 2.60
N LEU A 71 37.54 -6.83 1.58
CA LEU A 71 36.53 -7.77 1.15
C LEU A 71 37.19 -9.12 0.93
N LEU A 72 36.65 -10.17 1.55
CA LEU A 72 36.93 -11.55 1.22
C LEU A 72 35.66 -12.17 0.63
N VAL A 73 35.79 -12.78 -0.55
CA VAL A 73 34.73 -13.60 -1.15
C VAL A 73 35.29 -14.97 -1.45
N GLU A 74 34.70 -16.00 -0.84
CA GLU A 74 35.06 -17.39 -1.04
C GLU A 74 33.85 -18.16 -1.56
N VAL A 75 33.98 -18.81 -2.71
CA VAL A 75 32.94 -19.67 -3.27
C VAL A 75 33.52 -21.07 -3.46
N SER A 76 32.78 -22.07 -2.99
CA SER A 76 33.15 -23.48 -3.10
C SER A 76 32.05 -24.31 -3.76
N ASN A 77 32.47 -25.33 -4.51
CA ASN A 77 31.61 -26.31 -5.16
C ASN A 77 32.33 -27.67 -5.25
N ARG A 78 31.64 -28.72 -5.71
CA ARG A 78 32.17 -30.10 -5.75
C ARG A 78 32.96 -30.41 -7.02
N THR A 79 32.76 -29.62 -8.08
CA THR A 79 33.42 -29.83 -9.36
C THR A 79 34.89 -29.43 -9.27
N GLN A 80 35.77 -30.28 -9.80
CA GLN A 80 37.22 -30.06 -9.81
C GLN A 80 37.60 -28.99 -10.83
N PHE A 81 38.51 -28.08 -10.45
CA PHE A 81 39.04 -27.06 -11.32
C PHE A 81 40.02 -27.69 -12.35
N PRO A 82 39.97 -27.31 -13.64
CA PRO A 82 40.91 -27.80 -14.64
C PRO A 82 42.28 -27.11 -14.49
N VAL A 83 43.08 -27.58 -13.52
CA VAL A 83 44.33 -26.94 -13.10
C VAL A 83 45.37 -26.85 -14.23
N GLU A 84 45.34 -27.77 -15.18
CA GLU A 84 46.19 -27.76 -16.38
C GLU A 84 45.86 -26.62 -17.34
N LEU A 85 44.66 -26.03 -17.24
CA LEU A 85 44.23 -24.89 -18.05
C LEU A 85 44.53 -23.55 -17.39
N ILE A 86 45.04 -23.50 -16.14
CA ILE A 86 45.36 -22.24 -15.44
C ILE A 86 46.17 -21.27 -16.33
N PRO A 87 47.28 -21.66 -16.97
CA PRO A 87 48.03 -20.76 -17.83
C PRO A 87 47.21 -20.18 -18.99
N LYS A 88 46.30 -20.97 -19.55
CA LYS A 88 45.45 -20.55 -20.68
C LYS A 88 44.27 -19.68 -20.23
N ILE A 89 43.71 -19.96 -19.05
CA ILE A 89 42.59 -19.21 -18.45
C ILE A 89 43.03 -17.78 -18.13
N PHE A 90 44.24 -17.60 -17.60
CA PHE A 90 44.78 -16.28 -17.24
C PHE A 90 45.66 -15.63 -18.31
N ALA A 91 45.79 -16.25 -19.49
CA ALA A 91 46.50 -15.66 -20.62
C ALA A 91 45.80 -14.36 -21.08
N THR A 92 46.53 -13.24 -21.12
CA THR A 92 45.98 -11.93 -21.51
C THR A 92 46.13 -11.63 -23.00
N ASP A 93 47.06 -12.32 -23.68
CA ASP A 93 47.35 -12.24 -25.12
C ASP A 93 46.30 -12.97 -25.99
N GLN A 94 45.54 -13.90 -25.38
CA GLN A 94 44.59 -14.76 -26.07
C GLN A 94 43.20 -14.76 -25.42
N TYR A 95 42.16 -14.73 -26.25
CA TYR A 95 40.79 -14.99 -25.81
C TYR A 95 40.53 -16.50 -25.68
N THR A 96 40.88 -17.07 -24.53
CA THR A 96 40.56 -18.46 -24.19
C THR A 96 39.12 -18.58 -23.68
N SER A 97 38.16 -18.77 -24.59
CA SER A 97 36.77 -19.06 -24.20
C SER A 97 36.09 -20.00 -25.17
N ARG A 98 35.60 -21.15 -24.66
CA ARG A 98 34.67 -22.02 -25.41
C ARG A 98 33.34 -21.29 -25.69
N LYS A 99 32.89 -20.46 -24.75
CA LYS A 99 31.60 -19.75 -24.75
C LYS A 99 31.50 -18.66 -25.84
N ALA A 100 32.64 -18.22 -26.37
CA ALA A 100 32.67 -17.26 -27.48
C ALA A 100 32.27 -17.88 -28.83
N PHE A 101 32.46 -19.20 -29.00
CA PHE A 101 32.23 -19.89 -30.27
C PHE A 101 31.11 -20.93 -30.20
N VAL A 102 30.94 -21.59 -29.06
CA VAL A 102 29.88 -22.58 -28.84
C VAL A 102 28.74 -21.93 -28.07
N LYS A 103 27.56 -21.82 -28.69
CA LYS A 103 26.35 -21.28 -28.07
C LYS A 103 25.80 -22.26 -27.03
N GLU A 104 25.69 -21.87 -25.77
CA GLU A 104 25.12 -22.68 -24.69
C GLU A 104 24.30 -21.79 -23.74
N LEU A 105 23.37 -22.37 -22.97
CA LEU A 105 22.70 -21.65 -21.87
C LEU A 105 23.63 -21.52 -20.66
N THR A 106 24.68 -20.73 -20.80
CA THR A 106 25.63 -20.42 -19.71
C THR A 106 25.44 -18.98 -19.21
N ARG A 107 25.83 -18.73 -17.96
CA ARG A 107 25.69 -17.40 -17.33
C ARG A 107 26.72 -16.40 -17.84
N GLY A 108 27.93 -16.88 -18.15
CA GLY A 108 28.99 -16.09 -18.77
C GLY A 108 29.00 -16.15 -20.30
N ALA A 109 29.41 -15.07 -20.97
CA ALA A 109 29.51 -15.00 -22.44
C ALA A 109 30.97 -14.92 -22.97
N LEU A 110 31.84 -14.12 -22.33
CA LEU A 110 33.15 -13.74 -22.90
C LEU A 110 34.36 -14.56 -22.40
N GLY A 111 34.21 -15.32 -21.31
CA GLY A 111 35.31 -16.10 -20.71
C GLY A 111 36.44 -15.28 -20.08
N ASN A 112 36.18 -14.00 -19.73
CA ASN A 112 37.18 -13.11 -19.14
C ASN A 112 37.05 -12.92 -17.62
N ALA A 113 36.06 -13.57 -16.98
CA ALA A 113 35.72 -13.36 -15.58
C ALA A 113 36.93 -13.51 -14.66
N LEU A 114 37.57 -14.69 -14.64
CA LEU A 114 38.73 -14.97 -13.79
C LEU A 114 39.90 -14.00 -14.07
N LYS A 115 40.11 -13.58 -15.32
CA LYS A 115 41.14 -12.60 -15.67
C LYS A 115 40.88 -11.25 -15.00
N THR A 116 39.62 -10.79 -15.03
CA THR A 116 39.22 -9.56 -14.34
C THR A 116 39.29 -9.69 -12.83
N LEU A 117 38.89 -10.83 -12.25
CA LEU A 117 39.00 -11.07 -10.81
C LEU A 117 40.45 -11.04 -10.31
N LEU A 118 41.41 -11.48 -11.14
CA LEU A 118 42.83 -11.38 -10.81
C LEU A 118 43.38 -9.94 -10.94
N GLY A 119 42.85 -9.16 -11.89
CA GLY A 119 43.32 -7.81 -12.18
C GLY A 119 42.74 -6.72 -11.27
N ILE A 120 41.49 -6.88 -10.81
CA ILE A 120 40.79 -5.92 -9.94
C ILE A 120 41.59 -5.55 -8.68
N PRO A 121 42.12 -6.52 -7.89
CA PRO A 121 42.90 -6.22 -6.68
C PRO A 121 44.11 -5.33 -6.98
N TYR A 122 44.85 -5.63 -8.06
CA TYR A 122 45.97 -4.80 -8.52
C TYR A 122 45.52 -3.39 -8.88
N ALA A 123 44.45 -3.26 -9.69
CA ALA A 123 44.00 -1.97 -10.19
C ALA A 123 43.54 -1.02 -9.07
N LEU A 124 42.81 -1.56 -8.07
CA LEU A 124 42.38 -0.82 -6.90
C LEU A 124 43.57 -0.34 -6.06
N ARG A 125 44.48 -1.25 -5.71
CA ARG A 125 45.64 -0.92 -4.87
C ARG A 125 46.60 0.05 -5.55
N ASN A 126 46.88 -0.17 -6.84
CA ASN A 126 47.76 0.68 -7.63
C ASN A 126 47.22 2.11 -7.76
N ARG A 127 45.89 2.29 -7.81
CA ARG A 127 45.24 3.61 -7.84
C ARG A 127 45.42 4.40 -6.54
N VAL A 128 45.32 3.74 -5.38
CA VAL A 128 45.28 4.42 -4.08
C VAL A 128 46.67 4.68 -3.50
N SER A 129 47.55 3.70 -3.57
CA SER A 129 48.84 3.76 -2.85
C SER A 129 50.04 3.44 -3.72
N GLY A 130 49.85 2.85 -4.92
CA GLY A 130 50.94 2.50 -5.84
C GLY A 130 51.95 1.49 -5.27
N ASP A 131 51.64 0.88 -4.13
CA ASP A 131 52.51 0.00 -3.34
C ASP A 131 52.10 -1.47 -3.48
N TRP A 132 51.60 -1.85 -4.65
CA TRP A 132 51.15 -3.22 -4.92
C TRP A 132 52.18 -4.26 -4.49
N LYS A 133 51.72 -5.19 -3.66
CA LYS A 133 52.51 -6.28 -3.07
C LYS A 133 51.95 -7.62 -3.55
N PRO A 134 52.60 -8.28 -4.53
CA PRO A 134 52.12 -9.55 -5.10
C PRO A 134 51.95 -10.70 -4.08
N ASP A 135 52.53 -10.57 -2.90
CA ASP A 135 52.46 -11.52 -1.78
C ASP A 135 51.13 -11.50 -1.00
N GLN A 136 50.23 -10.54 -1.27
CA GLN A 136 48.93 -10.42 -0.59
C GLN A 136 47.87 -11.47 -0.99
N LYS A 137 48.23 -12.51 -1.77
CA LYS A 137 47.33 -13.60 -2.22
C LYS A 137 45.95 -13.10 -2.71
N PRO A 138 45.90 -12.21 -3.72
CA PRO A 138 44.65 -11.56 -4.16
C PRO A 138 43.61 -12.53 -4.73
N LEU A 139 44.05 -13.65 -5.29
CA LEU A 139 43.22 -14.73 -5.80
C LEU A 139 43.88 -16.06 -5.42
N SER A 140 43.10 -16.97 -4.84
CA SER A 140 43.53 -18.32 -4.50
C SER A 140 42.54 -19.34 -5.05
N ILE A 141 43.07 -20.43 -5.62
CA ILE A 141 42.28 -21.56 -6.13
C ILE A 141 42.75 -22.81 -5.38
N ILE A 142 41.89 -23.42 -4.59
CA ILE A 142 42.19 -24.67 -3.87
C ILE A 142 41.45 -25.81 -4.55
N CYS A 143 42.20 -26.81 -4.99
CA CYS A 143 41.69 -27.98 -5.70
C CYS A 143 42.71 -29.13 -5.60
N ASN A 144 42.23 -30.37 -5.44
CA ASN A 144 43.10 -31.56 -5.30
C ASN A 144 44.21 -31.40 -4.24
N GLN A 145 43.84 -30.88 -3.05
CA GLN A 145 44.75 -30.66 -1.91
C GLN A 145 45.93 -29.71 -2.20
N LYS A 146 45.84 -28.92 -3.28
CA LYS A 146 46.81 -27.91 -3.66
C LYS A 146 46.15 -26.54 -3.70
N GLU A 147 46.90 -25.53 -3.30
CA GLU A 147 46.54 -24.13 -3.42
C GLU A 147 47.37 -23.53 -4.57
N TYR A 148 46.67 -22.93 -5.53
CA TYR A 148 47.25 -22.25 -6.69
C TYR A 148 47.07 -20.75 -6.50
N LEU A 149 48.17 -20.01 -6.56
CA LEU A 149 48.23 -18.56 -6.34
C LEU A 149 48.59 -17.85 -7.65
N PRO A 150 47.61 -17.62 -8.54
CA PRO A 150 47.81 -16.86 -9.77
C PRO A 150 48.17 -15.39 -9.47
N ARG A 151 49.05 -14.81 -10.29
CA ARG A 151 49.46 -13.41 -10.21
C ARG A 151 49.84 -12.84 -11.58
N TYR A 152 49.50 -11.58 -11.78
CA TYR A 152 50.02 -10.77 -12.88
C TYR A 152 51.27 -10.01 -12.43
N VAL A 153 52.35 -10.18 -13.18
CA VAL A 153 53.54 -9.33 -13.10
C VAL A 153 53.35 -8.23 -14.14
N VAL A 154 53.15 -7.00 -13.65
CA VAL A 154 52.78 -5.85 -14.47
C VAL A 154 54.00 -4.96 -14.69
N ASP A 155 54.34 -4.71 -15.95
CA ASP A 155 55.28 -3.67 -16.35
C ASP A 155 54.49 -2.46 -16.84
N THR A 156 54.37 -1.45 -15.99
CA THR A 156 53.61 -0.22 -16.28
C THR A 156 54.29 0.66 -17.33
N THR A 157 55.61 0.51 -17.54
CA THR A 157 56.36 1.31 -18.52
C THR A 157 56.15 0.77 -19.92
N ASN A 158 56.25 -0.55 -20.09
CA ASN A 158 56.05 -1.22 -21.37
C ASN A 158 54.58 -1.59 -21.64
N GLN A 159 53.69 -1.40 -20.65
CA GLN A 159 52.29 -1.82 -20.69
C GLN A 159 52.14 -3.32 -21.02
N THR A 160 52.95 -4.16 -20.39
CA THR A 160 52.90 -5.62 -20.60
C THR A 160 52.53 -6.34 -19.32
N ILE A 161 51.81 -7.45 -19.47
CA ILE A 161 51.45 -8.34 -18.36
C ILE A 161 52.09 -9.70 -18.61
N THR A 162 52.80 -10.22 -17.60
CA THR A 162 53.25 -11.62 -17.59
C THR A 162 52.51 -12.39 -16.51
N PHE A 163 51.90 -13.52 -16.91
CA PHE A 163 51.22 -14.39 -15.96
C PHE A 163 52.19 -15.34 -15.26
N HIS A 164 52.09 -15.42 -13.94
CA HIS A 164 52.77 -16.43 -13.11
C HIS A 164 51.79 -17.04 -12.13
N TYR A 165 52.09 -18.23 -11.63
CA TYR A 165 51.38 -18.77 -10.47
C TYR A 165 52.32 -19.63 -9.62
N GLU A 166 52.03 -19.70 -8.33
CA GLU A 166 52.70 -20.59 -7.40
C GLU A 166 51.76 -21.75 -7.02
N MET A 167 52.32 -22.93 -6.79
CA MET A 167 51.60 -24.10 -6.33
C MET A 167 52.17 -24.51 -4.97
N ILE A 168 51.32 -24.52 -3.95
CA ILE A 168 51.69 -24.93 -2.59
C ILE A 168 50.71 -25.98 -2.05
N PRO A 169 51.12 -26.80 -1.07
CA PRO A 169 50.19 -27.70 -0.38
C PRO A 169 49.08 -26.90 0.32
N SER A 170 47.82 -27.29 0.09
CA SER A 170 46.69 -26.66 0.78
C SER A 170 46.59 -27.14 2.23
N LYS A 171 46.25 -26.23 3.14
CA LYS A 171 45.86 -26.57 4.53
C LYS A 171 44.37 -26.89 4.66
N LYS A 172 43.56 -26.49 3.68
CA LYS A 172 42.13 -26.79 3.62
C LYS A 172 41.93 -28.06 2.79
N GLU A 173 41.27 -29.06 3.37
CA GLU A 173 40.76 -30.20 2.63
C GLU A 173 39.49 -29.80 1.88
N THR A 174 39.37 -30.21 0.62
CA THR A 174 38.18 -29.97 -0.20
C THR A 174 38.01 -31.11 -1.20
N GLU A 175 36.76 -31.58 -1.37
CA GLU A 175 36.39 -32.58 -2.36
C GLU A 175 36.19 -31.99 -3.77
N GLY A 176 36.24 -30.66 -3.91
CA GLY A 176 36.03 -29.95 -5.16
C GLY A 176 36.96 -28.75 -5.32
N THR A 177 36.37 -27.59 -5.59
CA THR A 177 37.11 -26.35 -5.80
C THR A 177 36.67 -25.30 -4.79
N ILE A 178 37.64 -24.54 -4.28
CA ILE A 178 37.39 -23.30 -3.53
C ILE A 178 38.13 -22.19 -4.28
N ILE A 179 37.43 -21.12 -4.63
CA ILE A 179 38.04 -19.90 -5.18
C ILE A 179 37.81 -18.77 -4.19
N THR A 180 38.90 -18.12 -3.79
CA THR A 180 38.90 -17.00 -2.86
C THR A 180 39.47 -15.76 -3.54
N VAL A 181 38.73 -14.66 -3.52
CA VAL A 181 39.22 -13.32 -3.90
C VAL A 181 39.34 -12.48 -2.64
N LEU A 182 40.50 -11.85 -2.47
CA LEU A 182 40.78 -10.92 -1.39
C LEU A 182 41.08 -9.53 -1.95
N LEU A 183 40.30 -8.54 -1.52
CA LEU A 183 40.57 -7.12 -1.73
C LEU A 183 41.06 -6.55 -0.40
N ASP A 184 42.30 -6.06 -0.38
CA ASP A 184 42.87 -5.36 0.77
C ASP A 184 42.42 -3.88 0.84
N TYR A 185 41.79 -3.41 -0.23
CA TYR A 185 41.11 -2.13 -0.36
C TYR A 185 40.02 -2.23 -1.43
N PHE A 186 38.84 -1.67 -1.17
CA PHE A 186 37.82 -1.44 -2.19
C PHE A 186 36.99 -0.20 -1.87
N GLU A 187 36.34 0.36 -2.90
CA GLU A 187 35.49 1.55 -2.79
C GLU A 187 34.02 1.12 -2.84
N GLN A 188 33.17 1.85 -2.10
CA GLN A 188 31.70 1.75 -2.19
C GLN A 188 31.13 3.17 -2.23
N GLU A 189 30.11 3.41 -3.05
CA GLU A 189 29.40 4.70 -3.05
C GLU A 189 28.50 4.81 -1.81
N GLN A 190 27.87 3.68 -1.45
CA GLN A 190 27.15 3.48 -0.19
C GLN A 190 27.59 2.15 0.40
N PRO A 191 27.85 2.08 1.73
CA PRO A 191 28.15 0.81 2.39
C PRO A 191 27.06 -0.22 2.11
N ARG A 192 27.46 -1.46 1.82
CA ARG A 192 26.49 -2.55 1.64
C ARG A 192 25.81 -2.86 2.96
N THR A 193 24.54 -3.20 2.87
CA THR A 193 23.76 -3.73 3.99
C THR A 193 23.66 -5.25 3.87
N LEU A 194 23.34 -5.92 4.97
CA LEU A 194 23.01 -7.34 4.91
C LEU A 194 21.77 -7.61 4.03
N ASP A 195 20.84 -6.66 3.95
CA ASP A 195 19.63 -6.81 3.14
C ASP A 195 19.94 -6.80 1.63
N ASP A 196 20.96 -6.05 1.20
CA ASP A 196 21.47 -6.11 -0.18
C ASP A 196 21.97 -7.53 -0.53
N ILE A 197 22.74 -8.14 0.38
CA ILE A 197 23.30 -9.49 0.18
C ILE A 197 22.22 -10.58 0.28
N LYS A 198 21.28 -10.44 1.22
CA LYS A 198 20.09 -11.32 1.32
C LYS A 198 19.25 -11.26 0.04
N GLY A 199 19.06 -10.06 -0.52
CA GLY A 199 18.37 -9.86 -1.79
C GLY A 199 19.04 -10.63 -2.93
N LEU A 200 20.37 -10.50 -3.06
CA LEU A 200 21.14 -11.24 -4.07
C LEU A 200 21.05 -12.76 -3.87
N ALA A 201 21.18 -13.24 -2.63
CA ALA A 201 21.10 -14.67 -2.30
C ALA A 201 19.72 -15.26 -2.65
N ARG A 202 18.64 -14.54 -2.30
CA ARG A 202 17.27 -14.88 -2.68
C ARG A 202 17.11 -14.95 -4.19
N GLN A 203 17.61 -13.94 -4.92
CA GLN A 203 17.50 -13.91 -6.37
C GLN A 203 18.22 -15.09 -7.03
N TYR A 204 19.40 -15.47 -6.53
CA TYR A 204 20.08 -16.69 -6.98
C TYR A 204 19.27 -17.95 -6.72
N HIS A 205 18.65 -18.09 -5.55
CA HIS A 205 17.78 -19.23 -5.24
C HIS A 205 16.51 -19.24 -6.11
N CYS A 206 15.88 -18.08 -6.35
CA CYS A 206 14.74 -17.93 -7.24
C CYS A 206 15.10 -18.36 -8.67
N CYS A 207 16.25 -17.90 -9.16
CA CYS A 207 16.75 -18.17 -10.51
C CYS A 207 17.26 -19.60 -10.70
N ASN A 208 17.54 -20.36 -9.64
CA ASN A 208 18.19 -21.66 -9.73
C ASN A 208 17.47 -22.70 -8.86
N PRO A 209 16.28 -23.18 -9.29
CA PRO A 209 15.50 -24.11 -8.49
C PRO A 209 16.24 -25.41 -8.17
N HIS A 210 17.14 -25.87 -9.05
CA HIS A 210 17.96 -27.06 -8.85
C HIS A 210 19.19 -26.85 -7.96
N GLY A 211 19.54 -25.61 -7.59
CA GLY A 211 20.75 -25.31 -6.81
C GLY A 211 20.49 -25.35 -5.30
N ASN A 212 21.42 -25.98 -4.55
CA ASN A 212 21.55 -25.77 -3.12
C ASN A 212 22.62 -24.69 -2.87
N PHE A 213 22.28 -23.69 -2.05
CA PHE A 213 23.18 -22.61 -1.68
C PHE A 213 23.27 -22.48 -0.16
N GLN A 214 24.49 -22.51 0.35
CA GLN A 214 24.80 -22.12 1.72
C GLN A 214 25.51 -20.77 1.72
N TRP A 215 24.93 -19.77 2.38
CA TRP A 215 25.52 -18.44 2.51
C TRP A 215 25.99 -18.20 3.94
N ILE A 216 27.19 -17.63 4.09
CA ILE A 216 27.76 -17.17 5.34
C ILE A 216 28.32 -15.77 5.07
N VAL A 217 27.76 -14.75 5.71
CA VAL A 217 28.14 -13.35 5.51
C VAL A 217 28.48 -12.73 6.85
N GLU A 218 29.67 -12.14 6.94
CA GLU A 218 30.09 -11.32 8.06
C GLU A 218 30.21 -9.86 7.57
N LEU A 219 29.47 -8.95 8.17
CA LEU A 219 29.47 -7.54 7.82
C LEU A 219 29.57 -6.69 9.09
N GLU A 220 30.70 -6.00 9.27
CA GLU A 220 30.97 -5.12 10.42
C GLU A 220 30.72 -5.77 11.80
N GLY A 221 30.94 -7.09 11.91
CA GLY A 221 30.74 -7.87 13.14
C GLY A 221 29.33 -8.46 13.31
N GLU A 222 28.42 -8.23 12.36
CA GLU A 222 27.16 -8.97 12.25
C GLU A 222 27.34 -10.20 11.36
N GLU A 223 26.93 -11.36 11.85
CA GLU A 223 26.96 -12.62 11.10
C GLU A 223 25.56 -13.02 10.64
N TRP A 224 25.42 -13.34 9.37
CA TRP A 224 24.22 -13.90 8.76
C TRP A 224 24.54 -15.21 8.04
N SER A 225 23.75 -16.24 8.27
CA SER A 225 23.84 -17.49 7.51
C SER A 225 22.46 -18.00 7.12
N VAL A 226 22.37 -18.60 5.93
CA VAL A 226 21.14 -19.21 5.42
C VAL A 226 21.49 -20.38 4.50
N GLU A 227 20.61 -21.38 4.48
CA GLU A 227 20.62 -22.44 3.48
C GLU A 227 19.37 -22.34 2.62
N TYR A 228 19.57 -22.34 1.30
CA TYR A 228 18.51 -22.47 0.31
C TYR A 228 18.60 -23.85 -0.35
N ALA A 229 17.63 -24.71 -0.06
CA ALA A 229 17.60 -26.07 -0.57
C ALA A 229 17.14 -26.13 -2.04
N ALA A 230 17.72 -27.07 -2.79
CA ALA A 230 17.27 -27.36 -4.16
C ALA A 230 15.86 -27.97 -4.19
N ASN A 231 15.05 -27.55 -5.15
CA ASN A 231 13.82 -28.20 -5.56
C ASN A 231 14.14 -29.46 -6.37
N GLN A 232 14.14 -30.61 -5.68
CA GLN A 232 14.46 -31.93 -6.23
C GLN A 232 13.54 -32.36 -7.39
N ASN A 233 12.34 -31.77 -7.50
CA ASN A 233 11.39 -32.10 -8.56
C ASN A 233 11.58 -31.25 -9.83
N TRP A 234 12.47 -30.24 -9.79
CA TRP A 234 12.69 -29.36 -10.91
C TRP A 234 13.83 -29.86 -11.81
N SER A 235 13.56 -29.93 -13.12
CA SER A 235 14.56 -30.34 -14.12
C SER A 235 14.43 -29.57 -15.44
N ASN A 236 13.73 -28.43 -15.41
CA ASN A 236 13.32 -27.66 -16.58
C ASN A 236 14.44 -26.72 -17.07
N LYS A 237 15.69 -27.15 -17.13
CA LYS A 237 16.78 -26.44 -17.81
C LYS A 237 17.25 -27.24 -19.01
N PHE A 238 17.45 -26.59 -20.16
CA PHE A 238 18.06 -27.28 -21.30
C PHE A 238 19.48 -27.74 -20.97
N ARG A 239 19.76 -29.00 -21.29
CA ARG A 239 21.01 -29.69 -20.98
C ARG A 239 21.68 -30.30 -22.23
N GLY A 240 21.06 -30.20 -23.40
CA GLY A 240 21.57 -30.80 -24.63
C GLY A 240 22.70 -30.00 -25.27
N THR A 241 23.22 -30.55 -26.38
CA THR A 241 24.12 -29.84 -27.30
C THR A 241 23.35 -28.74 -28.04
N ALA A 242 24.04 -27.69 -28.48
CA ALA A 242 23.43 -26.58 -29.20
C ALA A 242 22.85 -27.03 -30.56
N PRO A 243 21.57 -26.74 -30.88
CA PRO A 243 21.07 -26.86 -32.24
C PRO A 243 21.80 -25.92 -33.22
N ILE A 244 21.97 -26.35 -34.48
CA ILE A 244 22.54 -25.51 -35.55
C ILE A 244 21.77 -24.20 -35.74
N HIS A 245 20.46 -24.20 -35.48
CA HIS A 245 19.57 -23.05 -35.60
C HIS A 245 19.93 -21.89 -34.67
N TRP A 246 20.75 -22.12 -33.64
CA TRP A 246 21.25 -21.06 -32.76
C TRP A 246 22.40 -20.26 -33.38
N TYR A 247 22.91 -20.72 -34.52
CA TYR A 247 23.97 -20.07 -35.28
C TYR A 247 23.39 -19.39 -36.50
N SER A 248 24.01 -18.29 -36.92
CA SER A 248 23.68 -17.57 -38.14
C SER A 248 24.99 -17.18 -38.85
N THR A 249 25.36 -15.90 -38.83
CA THR A 249 26.68 -15.42 -39.28
C THR A 249 27.82 -16.06 -38.49
N ASP A 250 27.58 -16.34 -37.21
CA ASP A 250 28.59 -16.86 -36.26
C ASP A 250 28.99 -18.32 -36.53
N PHE A 251 28.31 -19.01 -37.46
CA PHE A 251 28.70 -20.37 -37.85
C PHE A 251 30.13 -20.42 -38.41
N GLN A 252 30.54 -19.38 -39.15
CA GLN A 252 31.89 -19.30 -39.71
C GLN A 252 32.95 -19.15 -38.61
N ASP A 253 32.66 -18.39 -37.55
CA ASP A 253 33.53 -18.23 -36.39
C ASP A 253 33.75 -19.57 -35.67
N LEU A 254 32.68 -20.36 -35.53
CA LEU A 254 32.74 -21.72 -35.00
C LEU A 254 33.64 -22.61 -35.87
N LEU A 255 33.50 -22.58 -37.19
CA LEU A 255 34.36 -23.36 -38.09
C LEU A 255 35.84 -22.98 -37.92
N GLY A 256 36.14 -21.67 -37.84
CA GLY A 256 37.49 -21.18 -37.59
C GLY A 256 38.05 -21.66 -36.24
N ALA A 257 37.23 -21.68 -35.20
CA ALA A 257 37.62 -22.20 -33.89
C ALA A 257 37.89 -23.71 -33.90
N LEU A 258 37.02 -24.49 -34.54
CA LEU A 258 37.20 -25.94 -34.70
C LEU A 258 38.47 -26.26 -35.49
N TYR A 259 38.73 -25.51 -36.57
CA TYR A 259 39.96 -25.65 -37.34
C TYR A 259 41.21 -25.40 -36.48
N ARG A 260 41.25 -24.28 -35.74
CA ARG A 260 42.38 -23.95 -34.85
C ARG A 260 42.62 -25.04 -33.80
N LYS A 261 41.54 -25.60 -33.23
CA LYS A 261 41.61 -26.71 -32.25
C LYS A 261 42.19 -27.99 -32.87
N GLN A 262 41.87 -28.28 -34.13
CA GLN A 262 42.35 -29.48 -34.81
C GLN A 262 43.81 -29.33 -35.25
N VAL A 263 44.22 -28.15 -35.71
CA VAL A 263 45.61 -27.83 -36.07
C VAL A 263 46.52 -27.80 -34.84
N SER A 264 46.06 -27.23 -33.72
CA SER A 264 46.84 -27.22 -32.47
C SER A 264 47.14 -28.63 -31.94
N ASN A 265 46.32 -29.62 -32.31
CA ASN A 265 46.49 -31.02 -31.95
C ASN A 265 47.29 -31.82 -32.99
N GLN A 266 47.89 -31.16 -34.00
CA GLN A 266 48.69 -31.78 -35.07
C GLN A 266 47.96 -32.88 -35.87
N GLN A 267 46.62 -32.83 -35.98
CA GLN A 267 45.84 -33.93 -36.54
C GLN A 267 45.60 -33.85 -38.06
N SER A 268 45.39 -32.66 -38.65
CA SER A 268 45.20 -32.46 -40.10
C SER A 268 44.97 -30.97 -40.43
N ASP A 269 45.32 -30.55 -41.65
CA ASP A 269 44.99 -29.23 -42.23
C ASP A 269 43.57 -29.16 -42.84
N GLN A 270 42.72 -30.16 -42.55
CA GLN A 270 41.36 -30.25 -43.07
C GLN A 270 40.35 -30.54 -41.95
N LEU A 271 39.26 -29.77 -41.89
CA LEU A 271 38.17 -29.96 -40.93
C LEU A 271 37.12 -30.90 -41.51
N SER A 272 36.81 -32.01 -40.82
CA SER A 272 35.84 -32.99 -41.34
C SER A 272 34.39 -32.55 -41.13
N VAL A 273 33.52 -32.83 -42.11
CA VAL A 273 32.06 -32.56 -42.00
C VAL A 273 31.45 -33.34 -40.85
N GLN A 274 31.93 -34.56 -40.59
CA GLN A 274 31.50 -35.36 -39.45
C GLN A 274 31.81 -34.68 -38.11
N THR A 275 33.03 -34.14 -37.95
CA THR A 275 33.42 -33.38 -36.76
C THR A 275 32.58 -32.11 -36.61
N ILE A 276 32.18 -31.46 -37.71
CA ILE A 276 31.30 -30.29 -37.65
C ILE A 276 29.90 -30.69 -37.17
N CYS A 277 29.34 -31.75 -37.76
CA CYS A 277 27.99 -32.21 -37.43
C CYS A 277 27.87 -32.64 -35.96
N SER A 278 28.89 -33.30 -35.40
CA SER A 278 28.88 -33.76 -34.00
C SER A 278 28.88 -32.64 -32.94
N TYR A 279 28.89 -31.36 -33.33
CA TYR A 279 28.72 -30.24 -32.41
C TYR A 279 27.27 -29.75 -32.33
N PHE A 280 26.33 -30.38 -33.04
CA PHE A 280 24.93 -29.95 -33.10
C PHE A 280 23.94 -31.03 -32.61
N ASP A 281 22.87 -30.57 -31.93
CA ASP A 281 21.75 -31.44 -31.51
C ASP A 281 21.19 -32.25 -32.68
N GLY A 282 20.95 -33.54 -32.47
CA GLY A 282 20.40 -34.46 -33.47
C GLY A 282 21.42 -35.21 -34.34
N PHE A 283 22.72 -34.90 -34.26
CA PHE A 283 23.79 -35.61 -34.99
C PHE A 283 24.60 -36.60 -34.13
N ASP A 284 24.23 -36.76 -32.85
CA ASP A 284 24.91 -37.66 -31.90
C ASP A 284 24.44 -39.13 -31.99
N ASN A 285 23.55 -39.48 -32.93
CA ASN A 285 23.00 -40.83 -33.08
C ASN A 285 24.04 -41.83 -33.63
N GLN A 286 24.79 -42.47 -32.74
CA GLN A 286 25.45 -43.76 -32.99
C GLN A 286 24.66 -44.98 -32.45
N ASP A 287 23.53 -44.76 -31.77
CA ASP A 287 22.74 -45.84 -31.17
C ASP A 287 21.47 -46.16 -31.97
N GLY A 288 21.52 -47.25 -32.74
CA GLY A 288 20.50 -48.30 -32.65
C GLY A 288 19.35 -48.40 -33.68
N ASP A 289 18.93 -47.34 -34.37
CA ASP A 289 17.83 -47.47 -35.35
C ASP A 289 18.34 -47.67 -36.79
N THR A 290 18.47 -48.94 -37.20
CA THR A 290 18.99 -49.37 -38.50
C THR A 290 18.11 -49.05 -39.71
N GLU A 291 17.03 -48.29 -39.57
CA GLU A 291 16.08 -47.99 -40.67
C GLU A 291 16.20 -46.57 -41.26
N ASN A 292 16.93 -45.63 -40.66
CA ASN A 292 17.12 -44.28 -41.20
C ASN A 292 18.58 -44.01 -41.61
N GLU A 293 18.79 -43.42 -42.80
CA GLU A 293 20.11 -42.94 -43.26
C GLU A 293 20.66 -41.94 -42.23
N ASP A 294 21.87 -42.17 -41.72
CA ASP A 294 22.56 -41.25 -40.81
C ASP A 294 22.53 -39.81 -41.38
N LEU A 295 22.05 -38.86 -40.59
CA LEU A 295 21.91 -37.45 -40.99
C LEU A 295 23.27 -36.87 -41.41
N THR A 296 24.35 -37.27 -40.75
CA THR A 296 25.72 -36.85 -41.10
C THR A 296 26.10 -37.35 -42.49
N THR A 297 25.79 -38.61 -42.79
CA THR A 297 25.98 -39.22 -44.12
C THR A 297 25.15 -38.50 -45.19
N THR A 298 23.89 -38.16 -44.90
CA THR A 298 23.01 -37.41 -45.81
C THR A 298 23.55 -36.02 -46.11
N VAL A 299 23.96 -35.27 -45.08
CA VAL A 299 24.56 -33.93 -45.22
C VAL A 299 25.84 -34.01 -46.03
N THR A 300 26.73 -34.96 -45.72
CA THR A 300 28.01 -35.17 -46.42
C THR A 300 27.79 -35.47 -47.90
N ARG A 301 26.86 -36.38 -48.22
CA ARG A 301 26.48 -36.74 -49.59
C ARG A 301 25.92 -35.56 -50.38
N LYS A 302 25.02 -34.76 -49.77
CA LYS A 302 24.43 -33.57 -50.42
C LYS A 302 25.41 -32.40 -50.54
N PHE A 303 26.34 -32.28 -49.60
CA PHE A 303 27.38 -31.24 -49.65
C PHE A 303 28.37 -31.52 -50.79
N GLY A 304 28.70 -32.80 -51.02
CA GLY A 304 29.59 -33.27 -52.09
C GLY A 304 31.08 -33.24 -51.71
N LYS A 305 31.39 -32.99 -50.44
CA LYS A 305 32.74 -32.99 -49.85
C LYS A 305 32.68 -33.57 -48.44
N ASN A 306 33.75 -34.22 -48.01
CA ASN A 306 33.86 -34.80 -46.66
C ASN A 306 34.67 -33.91 -45.69
N THR A 307 35.41 -32.95 -46.23
CA THR A 307 36.28 -32.05 -45.47
C THR A 307 36.25 -30.63 -46.03
N LEU A 308 36.62 -29.65 -45.21
CA LEU A 308 36.85 -28.25 -45.57
C LEU A 308 38.28 -27.82 -45.28
N LEU A 309 38.84 -27.00 -46.17
CA LEU A 309 40.08 -26.24 -45.97
C LEU A 309 39.78 -24.90 -45.28
N VAL A 310 40.80 -24.27 -44.67
CA VAL A 310 40.67 -22.94 -44.03
C VAL A 310 40.07 -21.90 -44.94
N SER A 311 40.57 -21.83 -46.17
CA SER A 311 40.10 -20.87 -47.17
C SER A 311 38.63 -21.09 -47.55
N GLU A 312 38.08 -22.28 -47.25
CA GLU A 312 36.69 -22.62 -47.52
C GLU A 312 35.76 -22.30 -46.33
N CYS A 313 36.29 -22.19 -45.11
CA CYS A 313 35.53 -21.84 -43.90
C CYS A 313 34.91 -20.43 -43.99
N GLU A 314 35.57 -19.49 -44.64
CA GLU A 314 35.09 -18.11 -44.86
C GLU A 314 34.42 -17.91 -46.24
N SER A 315 34.22 -18.99 -47.00
CA SER A 315 33.67 -18.92 -48.37
C SER A 315 32.16 -19.18 -48.43
N GLU A 316 31.57 -19.04 -49.62
CA GLU A 316 30.17 -19.45 -49.87
C GLU A 316 29.91 -20.95 -49.59
N LEU A 317 30.97 -21.78 -49.54
CA LEU A 317 30.83 -23.19 -49.16
C LEU A 317 30.38 -23.37 -47.70
N SER A 318 30.82 -22.51 -46.77
CA SER A 318 30.37 -22.63 -45.38
C SER A 318 28.91 -22.21 -45.21
N LYS A 319 28.44 -21.21 -45.96
CA LYS A 319 27.00 -20.86 -46.00
C LYS A 319 26.16 -21.98 -46.59
N LYS A 320 26.65 -22.64 -47.66
CA LYS A 320 26.00 -23.83 -48.23
C LYS A 320 25.94 -24.98 -47.21
N LEU A 321 27.02 -25.23 -46.49
CA LEU A 321 27.08 -26.26 -45.45
C LEU A 321 26.12 -25.94 -44.29
N TYR A 322 26.13 -24.70 -43.79
CA TYR A 322 25.20 -24.24 -42.76
C TYR A 322 23.76 -24.51 -43.14
N LYS A 323 23.35 -24.09 -44.35
CA LYS A 323 21.99 -24.31 -44.85
C LYS A 323 21.65 -25.80 -44.92
N LEU A 324 22.58 -26.62 -45.43
CA LEU A 324 22.38 -28.07 -45.50
C LEU A 324 22.22 -28.71 -44.12
N ILE A 325 23.04 -28.33 -43.13
CA ILE A 325 22.92 -28.85 -41.77
C ILE A 325 21.59 -28.39 -41.17
N SER A 326 21.23 -27.10 -41.31
CA SER A 326 19.96 -26.54 -40.83
C SER A 326 18.74 -27.28 -41.41
N ASP A 327 18.69 -27.44 -42.73
CA ASP A 327 17.57 -28.08 -43.45
C ASP A 327 17.33 -29.54 -43.03
N HIS A 328 18.36 -30.22 -42.50
CA HIS A 328 18.28 -31.62 -42.06
C HIS A 328 18.29 -31.79 -40.54
N SER A 329 18.40 -30.69 -39.79
CA SER A 329 18.39 -30.72 -38.33
C SER A 329 16.96 -30.65 -37.79
N PRO A 330 16.67 -31.27 -36.64
CA PRO A 330 15.40 -31.08 -35.97
C PRO A 330 15.15 -29.60 -35.63
N GLN A 331 13.92 -29.12 -35.85
CA GLN A 331 13.52 -27.80 -35.37
C GLN A 331 13.54 -27.75 -33.84
N PHE A 332 14.02 -26.63 -33.29
CA PHE A 332 14.13 -26.44 -31.85
C PHE A 332 12.91 -25.67 -31.31
N LYS A 333 12.13 -26.30 -30.43
CA LYS A 333 11.02 -25.64 -29.73
C LYS A 333 11.56 -24.82 -28.57
N SER A 334 11.24 -23.53 -28.51
CA SER A 334 11.83 -22.59 -27.54
C SER A 334 11.56 -22.93 -26.08
N LEU A 335 10.40 -23.54 -25.76
CA LEU A 335 10.14 -24.07 -24.41
C LEU A 335 11.13 -25.16 -23.96
N ARG A 336 11.86 -25.82 -24.89
CA ARG A 336 12.95 -26.74 -24.54
C ARG A 336 14.13 -26.02 -23.87
N LEU A 337 14.28 -24.70 -24.02
CA LEU A 337 15.29 -23.91 -23.28
C LEU A 337 15.14 -24.08 -21.76
N GLY A 338 13.90 -24.32 -21.32
CA GLY A 338 13.59 -24.39 -19.92
C GLY A 338 13.03 -23.08 -19.35
N TYR A 339 12.57 -23.14 -18.11
CA TYR A 339 11.94 -22.04 -17.38
C TYR A 339 11.83 -22.39 -15.87
N ILE A 340 11.79 -21.40 -14.99
CA ILE A 340 11.73 -21.56 -13.52
C ILE A 340 10.36 -22.14 -13.13
N GLY A 341 9.29 -21.47 -13.52
CA GLY A 341 7.90 -21.88 -13.28
C GLY A 341 7.25 -21.25 -12.05
N LEU A 342 5.93 -21.05 -12.16
CA LEU A 342 5.09 -20.38 -11.15
C LEU A 342 5.23 -20.97 -9.74
N GLU A 343 5.25 -22.29 -9.59
CA GLU A 343 5.27 -22.94 -8.28
C GLU A 343 6.50 -22.54 -7.45
N HIS A 344 7.68 -22.52 -8.08
CA HIS A 344 8.92 -22.11 -7.42
C HIS A 344 8.92 -20.61 -7.13
N ILE A 345 8.59 -19.78 -8.13
CA ILE A 345 8.53 -18.31 -7.98
C ILE A 345 7.57 -17.93 -6.86
N ARG A 346 6.36 -18.50 -6.83
CA ARG A 346 5.38 -18.26 -5.77
C ARG A 346 5.92 -18.66 -4.41
N THR A 347 6.55 -19.84 -4.30
CA THR A 347 7.12 -20.32 -3.03
C THR A 347 8.17 -19.35 -2.49
N VAL A 348 9.11 -18.91 -3.35
CA VAL A 348 10.16 -17.97 -2.95
C VAL A 348 9.58 -16.60 -2.58
N LEU A 349 8.68 -16.04 -3.39
CA LEU A 349 8.09 -14.73 -3.11
C LEU A 349 7.22 -14.73 -1.85
N THR A 350 6.38 -15.75 -1.65
CA THR A 350 5.48 -15.83 -0.48
C THR A 350 6.20 -16.14 0.84
N SER A 351 7.36 -16.81 0.78
CA SER A 351 8.18 -17.09 1.98
C SER A 351 9.07 -15.92 2.37
N THR A 352 9.44 -15.08 1.40
CA THR A 352 10.29 -13.90 1.64
C THR A 352 9.44 -12.69 2.02
N PHE A 353 8.31 -12.48 1.34
CA PHE A 353 7.56 -11.23 1.42
C PHE A 353 6.16 -11.42 1.98
N SER A 354 5.68 -10.37 2.65
CA SER A 354 4.28 -10.21 3.06
C SER A 354 3.40 -9.91 1.86
N VAL A 355 3.10 -10.94 1.06
CA VAL A 355 2.25 -10.80 -0.13
C VAL A 355 0.79 -10.55 0.23
N ASN A 356 0.10 -9.81 -0.64
CA ASN A 356 -1.34 -9.65 -0.65
C ASN A 356 -1.91 -10.27 -1.94
N GLY A 357 -2.86 -11.20 -1.80
CA GLY A 357 -3.48 -11.88 -2.94
C GLY A 357 -2.60 -12.96 -3.61
N LYS A 358 -2.89 -13.24 -4.89
CA LYS A 358 -2.23 -14.29 -5.67
C LYS A 358 -1.06 -13.74 -6.48
N VAL A 359 -0.10 -14.60 -6.78
CA VAL A 359 0.97 -14.31 -7.76
C VAL A 359 0.40 -14.49 -9.17
N PHE A 360 0.46 -13.44 -9.97
CA PHE A 360 0.16 -13.48 -11.40
C PHE A 360 1.44 -13.89 -12.14
N TYR A 361 1.30 -14.72 -13.16
CA TYR A 361 2.44 -15.27 -13.88
C TYR A 361 2.08 -15.52 -15.33
N GLU A 362 2.97 -15.16 -16.23
CA GLU A 362 2.86 -15.38 -17.67
C GLU A 362 4.20 -15.89 -18.22
N ILE A 363 4.11 -16.72 -19.26
CA ILE A 363 5.24 -17.21 -20.02
C ILE A 363 4.99 -16.93 -21.50
N ALA A 364 6.03 -16.53 -22.22
CA ALA A 364 5.97 -16.32 -23.67
C ALA A 364 7.27 -16.77 -24.34
N THR A 365 7.17 -17.13 -25.61
CA THR A 365 8.31 -17.53 -26.45
C THR A 365 8.32 -16.73 -27.75
N ASP A 366 9.36 -16.89 -28.56
CA ASP A 366 9.31 -16.43 -29.96
C ASP A 366 8.15 -17.11 -30.73
N LYS A 367 7.74 -16.45 -31.82
CA LYS A 367 6.65 -16.90 -32.70
C LYS A 367 7.10 -17.95 -33.73
N GLY A 368 8.37 -18.36 -33.71
CA GLY A 368 8.88 -19.51 -34.48
C GLY A 368 9.14 -19.28 -35.98
N ASP A 369 9.34 -18.03 -36.44
CA ASP A 369 9.68 -17.77 -37.84
C ASP A 369 11.17 -18.13 -38.14
N GLU A 370 11.45 -18.88 -39.20
CA GLU A 370 12.81 -19.36 -39.53
C GLU A 370 13.77 -18.26 -40.04
N PRO A 371 15.06 -18.26 -39.67
CA PRO A 371 15.66 -18.68 -38.41
C PRO A 371 15.65 -17.52 -37.39
N SER A 372 14.69 -17.53 -36.46
CA SER A 372 14.65 -16.61 -35.31
C SER A 372 15.38 -17.19 -34.11
N LEU A 373 16.13 -16.34 -33.40
CA LEU A 373 16.75 -16.62 -32.11
C LEU A 373 15.70 -17.16 -31.11
N PRO A 374 15.81 -18.40 -30.60
CA PRO A 374 14.81 -18.94 -29.68
C PRO A 374 14.95 -18.30 -28.30
N PHE A 375 13.83 -17.98 -27.66
CA PHE A 375 13.83 -17.45 -26.30
C PHE A 375 12.59 -17.83 -25.50
N VAL A 376 12.70 -17.73 -24.18
CA VAL A 376 11.59 -17.79 -23.23
C VAL A 376 11.63 -16.54 -22.36
N ILE A 377 10.48 -15.92 -22.14
CA ILE A 377 10.27 -14.85 -21.18
C ILE A 377 9.29 -15.35 -20.13
N GLU A 378 9.69 -15.33 -18.87
CA GLU A 378 8.81 -15.52 -17.71
C GLU A 378 8.64 -14.18 -17.00
N ALA A 379 7.41 -13.85 -16.65
CA ALA A 379 7.11 -12.66 -15.88
C ALA A 379 6.11 -12.98 -14.77
N ALA A 380 6.34 -12.43 -13.58
CA ALA A 380 5.44 -12.54 -12.45
C ALA A 380 5.23 -11.19 -11.77
N VAL A 381 4.04 -10.98 -11.23
CA VAL A 381 3.72 -9.80 -10.40
C VAL A 381 2.85 -10.21 -9.21
N VAL A 382 3.14 -9.63 -8.05
CA VAL A 382 2.37 -9.84 -6.82
C VAL A 382 2.30 -8.54 -6.02
N ALA A 383 1.15 -8.28 -5.40
CA ALA A 383 1.00 -7.16 -4.49
C ALA A 383 1.65 -7.48 -3.14
N LEU A 384 2.20 -6.47 -2.49
CA LEU A 384 2.70 -6.53 -1.13
C LEU A 384 1.70 -5.86 -0.19
N LYS A 385 1.74 -6.22 1.10
CA LYS A 385 0.94 -5.54 2.14
C LYS A 385 1.49 -4.14 2.45
N GLU A 386 2.80 -3.97 2.34
CA GLU A 386 3.52 -2.76 2.67
C GLU A 386 4.81 -2.68 1.85
N GLY A 387 5.43 -1.51 1.83
CA GLY A 387 6.69 -1.26 1.11
C GLY A 387 6.49 -0.49 -0.20
N SER A 388 7.49 -0.59 -1.06
CA SER A 388 7.54 0.09 -2.36
C SER A 388 7.68 -0.94 -3.47
N ARG A 389 7.61 -0.48 -4.71
CA ARG A 389 7.77 -1.36 -5.88
C ARG A 389 9.18 -1.91 -5.99
N GLU A 390 9.32 -3.24 -6.08
CA GLU A 390 10.58 -3.93 -6.39
C GLU A 390 10.57 -4.54 -7.80
N ILE A 391 11.69 -4.41 -8.51
CA ILE A 391 11.90 -4.98 -9.84
C ILE A 391 13.08 -5.96 -9.78
N GLU A 392 12.79 -7.25 -9.91
CA GLU A 392 13.79 -8.31 -10.01
C GLU A 392 13.90 -8.79 -11.45
N THR A 393 15.12 -8.87 -11.95
CA THR A 393 15.40 -9.26 -13.32
C THR A 393 16.47 -10.33 -13.39
N ALA A 394 16.32 -11.25 -14.34
CA ALA A 394 17.25 -12.36 -14.53
C ALA A 394 17.46 -12.65 -16.02
N ILE A 395 18.65 -13.12 -16.36
CA ILE A 395 18.98 -13.63 -17.69
C ILE A 395 19.69 -14.97 -17.55
N ASN A 396 19.25 -16.00 -18.28
CA ASN A 396 19.92 -17.32 -18.30
C ASN A 396 20.24 -17.91 -16.90
N PHE A 397 19.27 -17.82 -15.97
CA PHE A 397 19.37 -18.38 -14.61
C PHE A 397 20.45 -17.69 -13.75
N THR A 398 20.75 -16.42 -14.04
CA THR A 398 21.52 -15.54 -13.18
C THR A 398 20.80 -14.21 -13.02
N PRO A 399 20.74 -13.64 -11.79
CA PRO A 399 20.17 -12.31 -11.60
C PRO A 399 20.95 -11.27 -12.39
N THR A 400 20.27 -10.24 -12.88
CA THR A 400 20.93 -9.06 -13.43
C THR A 400 21.17 -8.04 -12.32
N TYR A 401 22.25 -7.28 -12.45
CA TYR A 401 22.59 -6.22 -11.51
C TYR A 401 21.57 -5.07 -11.52
N ASP A 402 20.98 -4.78 -12.69
CA ASP A 402 19.99 -3.72 -12.93
C ASP A 402 18.96 -4.20 -13.95
N ASP A 403 17.93 -3.39 -14.20
CA ASP A 403 17.03 -3.53 -15.34
C ASP A 403 17.82 -3.59 -16.68
N PRO A 404 17.85 -4.75 -17.37
CA PRO A 404 18.61 -4.92 -18.61
C PRO A 404 18.01 -4.11 -19.79
N PHE A 405 16.83 -3.51 -19.58
CA PHE A 405 16.13 -2.65 -20.52
C PHE A 405 16.16 -1.17 -20.12
N ARG A 406 16.89 -0.78 -19.08
CA ARG A 406 16.83 0.57 -18.45
C ARG A 406 16.89 1.75 -19.43
N ARG A 407 17.62 1.64 -20.54
CA ARG A 407 17.74 2.70 -21.58
C ARG A 407 17.03 2.35 -22.90
N ARG A 408 16.26 1.26 -22.93
CA ARG A 408 15.58 0.76 -24.13
C ARG A 408 14.18 1.31 -24.23
N ARG A 409 13.81 1.70 -25.45
CA ARG A 409 12.45 2.13 -25.77
C ARG A 409 11.57 0.91 -25.93
N LEU A 410 10.70 0.69 -24.97
CA LEU A 410 9.65 -0.33 -25.01
C LEU A 410 8.34 0.30 -25.48
N TYR A 411 7.44 -0.52 -26.01
CA TYR A 411 6.08 -0.08 -26.34
C TYR A 411 5.12 -0.89 -25.50
N THR A 412 4.08 -0.24 -25.01
CA THR A 412 2.99 -0.89 -24.29
C THR A 412 1.74 -0.89 -25.17
N PRO A 413 1.01 -2.01 -25.25
CA PRO A 413 -0.27 -2.03 -25.96
C PRO A 413 -1.31 -1.05 -25.39
N ILE A 414 -1.22 -0.70 -24.10
CA ILE A 414 -2.10 0.30 -23.46
C ILE A 414 -1.80 1.74 -23.91
N GLN A 415 -0.58 2.04 -24.35
CA GLN A 415 -0.17 3.35 -24.89
C GLN A 415 0.66 3.16 -26.17
N PRO A 416 0.04 2.71 -27.28
CA PRO A 416 0.77 2.31 -28.49
C PRO A 416 1.55 3.46 -29.13
N ASP A 417 1.08 4.70 -28.96
CA ASP A 417 1.68 5.90 -29.54
C ASP A 417 2.82 6.50 -28.67
N LYS A 418 3.05 5.97 -27.47
CA LYS A 418 4.05 6.47 -26.52
C LYS A 418 5.07 5.41 -26.18
N ALA A 419 6.30 5.62 -26.62
CA ALA A 419 7.42 4.81 -26.15
C ALA A 419 7.70 5.10 -24.67
N VAL A 420 7.91 4.04 -23.89
CA VAL A 420 8.39 4.10 -22.50
C VAL A 420 9.84 3.65 -22.45
N VAL A 421 10.60 4.11 -21.45
CA VAL A 421 12.03 3.78 -21.31
C VAL A 421 12.25 2.87 -20.10
N GLY A 422 12.70 1.64 -20.35
CA GLY A 422 12.93 0.62 -19.32
C GLY A 422 11.65 0.03 -18.71
N LEU A 423 11.85 -0.93 -17.80
CA LEU A 423 10.76 -1.61 -17.11
C LEU A 423 10.04 -0.69 -16.13
N ARG A 424 10.75 0.23 -15.48
CA ARG A 424 10.17 1.19 -14.52
C ARG A 424 9.03 2.00 -15.17
N GLN A 425 9.33 2.69 -16.28
CA GLN A 425 8.30 3.46 -16.99
C GLN A 425 7.23 2.59 -17.65
N LEU A 426 7.57 1.34 -18.00
CA LEU A 426 6.59 0.39 -18.50
C LEU A 426 5.56 0.05 -17.41
N LEU A 427 6.01 -0.23 -16.19
CA LEU A 427 5.13 -0.50 -15.04
C LEU A 427 4.33 0.75 -14.65
N ASP A 428 4.95 1.94 -14.67
CA ASP A 428 4.26 3.21 -14.41
C ASP A 428 3.07 3.42 -15.38
N ALA A 429 3.21 2.98 -16.64
CA ALA A 429 2.14 3.09 -17.65
C ALA A 429 0.90 2.24 -17.31
N TYR A 430 1.02 1.24 -16.43
CA TYR A 430 -0.10 0.45 -15.90
C TYR A 430 -0.60 0.94 -14.54
N GLY A 431 0.00 2.00 -13.98
CA GLY A 431 -0.34 2.53 -12.66
C GLY A 431 0.34 1.82 -11.51
N LEU A 432 1.41 1.06 -11.78
CA LEU A 432 2.31 0.53 -10.76
C LEU A 432 3.47 1.52 -10.61
N ASP A 433 3.28 2.60 -9.86
CA ASP A 433 4.33 3.58 -9.59
C ASP A 433 5.33 3.08 -8.53
N GLU A 434 6.24 3.95 -8.07
CA GLU A 434 7.25 3.58 -7.06
C GLU A 434 6.66 3.31 -5.69
N ASP A 435 5.59 4.01 -5.33
CA ASP A 435 4.94 3.88 -4.04
C ASP A 435 3.95 2.71 -4.00
N THR A 436 3.67 2.11 -5.17
CA THR A 436 2.81 0.94 -5.27
C THR A 436 3.51 -0.30 -4.68
N PRO A 437 3.01 -0.88 -3.57
CA PRO A 437 3.64 -2.01 -2.91
C PRO A 437 3.45 -3.28 -3.74
N ALA A 438 4.42 -3.60 -4.60
CA ALA A 438 4.37 -4.74 -5.50
C ALA A 438 5.76 -5.23 -5.88
N ILE A 439 5.88 -6.52 -6.19
CA ILE A 439 7.11 -7.11 -6.74
C ILE A 439 6.84 -7.57 -8.15
N PHE A 440 7.72 -7.15 -9.06
CA PHE A 440 7.74 -7.59 -10.43
C PHE A 440 9.02 -8.39 -10.70
N PHE A 441 8.87 -9.63 -11.15
CA PHE A 441 9.96 -10.51 -11.55
C PHE A 441 9.92 -10.76 -13.06
N LEU A 442 11.05 -10.63 -13.75
CA LEU A 442 11.19 -10.90 -15.17
C LEU A 442 12.46 -11.71 -15.47
N HIS A 443 12.30 -12.84 -16.14
CA HIS A 443 13.40 -13.70 -16.55
C HIS A 443 13.41 -13.92 -18.06
N LEU A 444 14.55 -13.60 -18.70
CA LEU A 444 14.82 -13.91 -20.10
C LEU A 444 15.77 -15.11 -20.21
N ILE A 445 15.38 -16.12 -20.98
CA ILE A 445 16.21 -17.30 -21.27
C ILE A 445 16.45 -17.34 -22.76
N CYS A 446 17.72 -17.23 -23.15
CA CYS A 446 18.12 -17.15 -24.55
C CYS A 446 19.57 -17.60 -24.73
N PRO A 447 19.88 -18.51 -25.67
CA PRO A 447 21.22 -19.03 -25.90
C PRO A 447 22.18 -17.99 -26.51
N ASN A 448 21.66 -16.92 -27.12
CA ASN A 448 22.46 -15.85 -27.68
C ASN A 448 21.88 -14.48 -27.30
N VAL A 449 22.27 -13.98 -26.13
CA VAL A 449 21.95 -12.61 -25.72
C VAL A 449 23.09 -11.72 -26.20
N GLU A 450 22.87 -10.99 -27.29
CA GLU A 450 23.84 -10.01 -27.78
C GLU A 450 23.92 -8.84 -26.81
N PRO A 451 25.09 -8.61 -26.17
CA PRO A 451 25.28 -7.44 -25.36
C PRO A 451 25.40 -6.24 -26.32
N SER A 452 24.72 -5.15 -25.97
CA SER A 452 24.75 -3.92 -26.77
C SER A 452 26.01 -3.08 -26.58
N GLU A 453 26.75 -3.38 -25.51
CA GLU A 453 28.03 -2.78 -25.14
C GLU A 453 28.94 -3.88 -24.55
N PHE A 454 30.26 -3.66 -24.56
CA PHE A 454 31.23 -4.59 -23.94
C PHE A 454 30.94 -4.89 -22.46
N SER A 455 30.23 -3.99 -21.79
CA SER A 455 29.86 -3.98 -20.37
C SER A 455 28.77 -4.99 -19.98
N LYS A 456 28.05 -5.60 -20.95
CA LYS A 456 26.94 -6.56 -20.72
C LYS A 456 25.79 -6.04 -19.82
N THR A 457 25.75 -4.76 -19.50
CA THR A 457 24.69 -4.17 -18.66
C THR A 457 23.39 -3.98 -19.42
N GLU A 458 23.47 -3.81 -20.73
CA GLU A 458 22.33 -3.62 -21.62
C GLU A 458 22.34 -4.64 -22.75
N ILE A 459 21.18 -5.20 -23.06
CA ILE A 459 21.02 -6.21 -24.11
C ILE A 459 20.39 -5.63 -25.38
N ASN A 460 20.66 -6.28 -26.51
CA ASN A 460 19.90 -6.07 -27.73
C ASN A 460 18.45 -6.56 -27.55
N HIS A 461 17.56 -5.64 -27.15
CA HIS A 461 16.15 -5.95 -26.87
C HIS A 461 15.27 -6.17 -28.13
N LEU A 462 15.77 -5.89 -29.34
CA LEU A 462 14.95 -5.91 -30.56
C LEU A 462 14.24 -7.25 -30.81
N PRO A 463 14.88 -8.43 -30.61
CA PRO A 463 14.22 -9.71 -30.82
C PRO A 463 13.06 -9.97 -29.84
N PHE A 464 13.12 -9.37 -28.64
CA PHE A 464 12.20 -9.67 -27.54
C PHE A 464 11.09 -8.63 -27.40
N LYS A 465 11.30 -7.42 -27.93
CA LYS A 465 10.50 -6.22 -27.64
C LYS A 465 9.00 -6.41 -27.83
N GLN A 466 8.58 -7.01 -28.94
CA GLN A 466 7.15 -7.21 -29.23
C GLN A 466 6.52 -8.22 -28.25
N VAL A 467 7.15 -9.39 -28.11
CA VAL A 467 6.64 -10.45 -27.21
C VAL A 467 6.63 -9.99 -25.76
N MET A 468 7.65 -9.25 -25.34
CA MET A 468 7.71 -8.63 -24.02
C MET A 468 6.56 -7.64 -23.81
N GLY A 469 6.24 -6.77 -24.77
CA GLY A 469 5.10 -5.87 -24.67
C GLY A 469 3.76 -6.62 -24.55
N GLU A 470 3.58 -7.69 -25.33
CA GLU A 470 2.37 -8.52 -25.32
C GLU A 470 2.19 -9.32 -24.01
N VAL A 471 3.26 -9.93 -23.48
CA VAL A 471 3.20 -10.72 -22.25
C VAL A 471 2.98 -9.84 -21.01
N LEU A 472 3.65 -8.69 -20.95
CA LEU A 472 3.49 -7.75 -19.85
C LEU A 472 2.11 -7.08 -19.86
N ASP A 473 1.55 -6.80 -21.04
CA ASP A 473 0.18 -6.27 -21.14
C ASP A 473 -0.86 -7.23 -20.55
N ARG A 474 -0.79 -8.52 -20.89
CA ARG A 474 -1.69 -9.52 -20.32
C ARG A 474 -1.52 -9.63 -18.80
N LEU A 475 -0.27 -9.73 -18.34
CA LEU A 475 0.06 -9.87 -16.93
C LEU A 475 -0.46 -8.69 -16.11
N LEU A 476 -0.13 -7.47 -16.52
CA LEU A 476 -0.40 -6.25 -15.77
C LEU A 476 -1.87 -5.85 -15.84
N LYS A 477 -2.58 -6.12 -16.95
CA LYS A 477 -4.04 -5.96 -17.01
C LYS A 477 -4.75 -6.91 -16.06
N ALA A 478 -4.34 -8.19 -16.01
CA ALA A 478 -4.93 -9.16 -15.11
C ALA A 478 -4.70 -8.78 -13.63
N PHE A 479 -3.49 -8.29 -13.32
CA PHE A 479 -3.16 -7.79 -11.98
C PHE A 479 -4.02 -6.58 -11.60
N LYS A 480 -4.09 -5.57 -12.46
CA LYS A 480 -4.87 -4.35 -12.22
C LYS A 480 -6.36 -4.64 -12.08
N GLN A 481 -6.92 -5.48 -12.97
CA GLN A 481 -8.32 -5.87 -12.89
C GLN A 481 -8.66 -6.52 -11.55
N ALA A 482 -7.77 -7.37 -11.02
CA ALA A 482 -7.99 -7.98 -9.71
C ALA A 482 -7.96 -6.97 -8.56
N GLN A 483 -7.09 -5.96 -8.62
CA GLN A 483 -7.08 -4.87 -7.63
C GLN A 483 -8.35 -4.02 -7.69
N GLU A 484 -8.82 -3.69 -8.90
CA GLU A 484 -10.06 -2.93 -9.10
C GLU A 484 -11.30 -3.72 -8.63
N GLU A 485 -11.34 -5.04 -8.86
CA GLU A 485 -12.39 -5.93 -8.37
C GLU A 485 -12.40 -6.01 -6.83
N GLU A 486 -11.23 -6.11 -6.19
CA GLU A 486 -11.11 -6.11 -4.73
C GLU A 486 -11.56 -4.76 -4.13
N GLU A 487 -11.17 -3.64 -4.74
CA GLU A 487 -11.60 -2.32 -4.30
C GLU A 487 -13.12 -2.10 -4.48
N LEU A 488 -13.69 -2.61 -5.57
CA LEU A 488 -15.13 -2.56 -5.81
C LEU A 488 -15.90 -3.37 -4.76
N GLN A 489 -15.46 -4.58 -4.45
CA GLN A 489 -16.06 -5.43 -3.42
C GLN A 489 -15.99 -4.77 -2.04
N LEU A 490 -14.85 -4.15 -1.70
CA LEU A 490 -14.69 -3.39 -0.46
C LEU A 490 -15.68 -2.22 -0.39
N LYS A 491 -15.80 -1.45 -1.47
CA LYS A 491 -16.75 -0.33 -1.57
C LYS A 491 -18.19 -0.81 -1.38
N GLU A 492 -18.59 -1.90 -2.04
CA GLU A 492 -19.93 -2.48 -1.91
C GLU A 492 -20.22 -2.95 -0.48
N ALA A 493 -19.26 -3.61 0.18
CA ALA A 493 -19.38 -4.04 1.57
C ALA A 493 -19.56 -2.86 2.53
N ILE A 494 -18.77 -1.78 2.35
CA ILE A 494 -18.89 -0.56 3.14
C ILE A 494 -20.25 0.12 2.92
N PHE A 495 -20.71 0.20 1.66
CA PHE A 495 -21.99 0.83 1.33
C PHE A 495 -23.17 0.07 1.91
N LYS A 496 -23.13 -1.27 1.87
CA LYS A 496 -24.12 -2.12 2.53
C LYS A 496 -24.13 -1.92 4.05
N ALA A 497 -22.95 -1.81 4.68
CA ALA A 497 -22.86 -1.53 6.11
C ALA A 497 -23.47 -0.15 6.47
N LEU A 498 -23.26 0.86 5.60
CA LEU A 498 -23.89 2.17 5.73
C LEU A 498 -25.42 2.11 5.56
N ASP A 499 -25.93 1.41 4.56
CA ASP A 499 -27.37 1.21 4.34
C ASP A 499 -28.04 0.60 5.58
N ASP A 500 -27.44 -0.45 6.13
CA ASP A 500 -27.97 -1.09 7.33
C ASP A 500 -27.96 -0.16 8.56
N ILE A 501 -26.93 0.69 8.73
CA ILE A 501 -26.88 1.67 9.82
C ILE A 501 -28.03 2.68 9.63
N LEU A 502 -28.22 3.17 8.41
CA LEU A 502 -29.27 4.13 8.09
C LEU A 502 -30.68 3.55 8.23
N THR A 503 -30.86 2.27 7.94
CA THR A 503 -32.18 1.58 8.04
C THR A 503 -32.62 1.39 9.49
N ASN A 504 -31.67 1.29 10.43
CA ASN A 504 -31.96 1.14 11.85
C ASN A 504 -32.25 2.46 12.58
N LEU A 505 -32.09 3.61 11.92
CA LEU A 505 -32.43 4.92 12.47
C LEU A 505 -33.93 5.19 12.38
N LYS A 506 -34.55 5.73 13.44
CA LYS A 506 -35.95 6.17 13.36
C LYS A 506 -36.08 7.33 12.38
N ASN A 507 -37.24 7.49 11.74
CA ASN A 507 -37.46 8.41 10.61
C ASN A 507 -37.11 9.90 10.85
N SER A 508 -37.00 10.34 12.11
CA SER A 508 -36.72 11.73 12.49
C SER A 508 -35.29 11.99 13.00
N GLU A 509 -34.49 10.96 13.27
CA GLU A 509 -33.19 11.13 13.92
C GLU A 509 -32.12 11.76 13.00
N ARG A 510 -31.32 12.69 13.56
CA ARG A 510 -30.12 13.24 12.94
C ARG A 510 -28.88 13.01 13.81
N PHE A 511 -27.72 12.86 13.18
CA PHE A 511 -26.43 12.54 13.81
C PHE A 511 -25.28 13.30 13.14
N VAL A 512 -24.08 13.30 13.72
CA VAL A 512 -22.88 13.89 13.10
C VAL A 512 -21.99 12.88 12.39
N PHE A 513 -21.17 13.38 11.46
CA PHE A 513 -20.30 12.57 10.62
C PHE A 513 -19.41 11.60 11.42
N ASP A 514 -18.81 12.06 12.53
CA ASP A 514 -17.94 11.21 13.33
C ASP A 514 -18.70 10.09 14.07
N GLN A 515 -19.98 10.28 14.44
CA GLN A 515 -20.82 9.21 14.99
C GLN A 515 -21.03 8.09 13.95
N LEU A 516 -21.25 8.47 12.69
CA LEU A 516 -21.38 7.50 11.59
C LEU A 516 -20.07 6.74 11.36
N LEU A 517 -18.94 7.45 11.38
CA LEU A 517 -17.62 6.85 11.20
C LEU A 517 -17.33 5.78 12.27
N GLU A 518 -17.61 6.07 13.54
CA GLU A 518 -17.38 5.11 14.65
C GLU A 518 -18.35 3.92 14.61
N LYS A 519 -19.63 4.13 14.30
CA LYS A 519 -20.58 3.01 14.13
C LYS A 519 -20.22 2.14 12.93
N LEU A 520 -19.82 2.76 11.81
CA LEU A 520 -19.36 2.04 10.63
C LEU A 520 -18.11 1.22 10.94
N LYS A 521 -17.12 1.80 11.61
CA LYS A 521 -15.90 1.09 12.06
C LYS A 521 -16.25 -0.11 12.93
N THR A 522 -17.11 0.08 13.94
CA THR A 522 -17.55 -0.99 14.83
C THR A 522 -18.21 -2.13 14.07
N LYS A 523 -19.06 -1.80 13.09
CA LYS A 523 -19.77 -2.78 12.27
C LYS A 523 -18.84 -3.54 11.32
N LEU A 524 -17.94 -2.84 10.64
CA LEU A 524 -16.94 -3.44 9.76
C LEU A 524 -15.97 -4.35 10.53
N ASN A 525 -15.66 -4.02 11.79
CA ASN A 525 -14.80 -4.84 12.65
C ASN A 525 -15.43 -6.20 13.03
N GLN A 526 -16.72 -6.43 12.76
CA GLN A 526 -17.38 -7.72 12.96
C GLN A 526 -17.05 -8.72 11.84
N ASP A 527 -16.61 -8.25 10.67
CA ASP A 527 -16.15 -9.08 9.57
C ASP A 527 -14.63 -9.31 9.69
N PRO A 528 -14.14 -10.56 9.77
CA PRO A 528 -12.71 -10.86 9.92
C PRO A 528 -11.83 -10.29 8.80
N ILE A 529 -12.36 -10.19 7.57
CA ILE A 529 -11.62 -9.69 6.41
C ILE A 529 -11.49 -8.16 6.51
N LEU A 530 -12.60 -7.48 6.79
CA LEU A 530 -12.64 -6.01 6.89
C LEU A 530 -11.97 -5.51 8.17
N SER A 531 -12.01 -6.28 9.26
CA SER A 531 -11.27 -6.01 10.49
C SER A 531 -9.77 -5.87 10.23
N LYS A 532 -9.20 -6.80 9.45
CA LYS A 532 -7.80 -6.73 9.05
C LYS A 532 -7.49 -5.53 8.14
N TRP A 533 -8.42 -5.15 7.28
CA TRP A 533 -8.29 -3.93 6.48
C TRP A 533 -8.32 -2.66 7.34
N LEU A 534 -9.12 -2.61 8.41
CA LEU A 534 -9.18 -1.46 9.32
C LEU A 534 -7.87 -1.21 10.09
N GLU A 535 -6.97 -2.20 10.14
CA GLU A 535 -5.64 -2.06 10.75
C GLU A 535 -4.64 -1.35 9.83
N THR A 536 -4.97 -1.14 8.54
CA THR A 536 -4.04 -0.44 7.63
C THR A 536 -3.93 1.05 7.98
N PRO A 537 -2.75 1.68 7.84
CA PRO A 537 -2.53 3.07 8.25
C PRO A 537 -3.47 4.08 7.57
N ASP A 538 -3.94 3.77 6.36
CA ASP A 538 -4.79 4.61 5.52
C ASP A 538 -6.30 4.34 5.65
N ALA A 539 -6.70 3.28 6.36
CA ALA A 539 -8.08 2.80 6.41
C ALA A 539 -9.07 3.88 6.84
N LEU A 540 -8.74 4.67 7.86
CA LEU A 540 -9.61 5.75 8.36
C LEU A 540 -9.79 6.88 7.33
N SER A 541 -8.74 7.23 6.59
CA SER A 541 -8.81 8.24 5.53
C SER A 541 -9.66 7.74 4.37
N ARG A 542 -9.49 6.47 4.00
CA ARG A 542 -10.30 5.81 2.96
C ARG A 542 -11.76 5.69 3.36
N LEU A 543 -12.06 5.30 4.60
CA LEU A 543 -13.43 5.29 5.14
C LEU A 543 -14.10 6.66 5.02
N ARG A 544 -13.41 7.74 5.43
CA ARG A 544 -13.92 9.10 5.29
C ARG A 544 -14.27 9.41 3.83
N THR A 545 -13.39 9.03 2.91
CA THR A 545 -13.60 9.19 1.46
C THR A 545 -14.81 8.39 0.96
N TYR A 546 -14.97 7.14 1.39
CA TYR A 546 -16.14 6.33 1.03
C TYR A 546 -17.44 6.93 1.57
N ILE A 547 -17.46 7.43 2.81
CA ILE A 547 -18.65 8.10 3.37
C ILE A 547 -18.99 9.37 2.59
N ILE A 548 -18.00 10.21 2.25
CA ILE A 548 -18.21 11.43 1.46
C ILE A 548 -18.76 11.08 0.07
N ASN A 549 -18.17 10.09 -0.60
CA ASN A 549 -18.64 9.61 -1.89
C ASN A 549 -20.07 9.09 -1.80
N TYR A 550 -20.37 8.28 -0.77
CA TYR A 550 -21.71 7.76 -0.53
C TYR A 550 -22.72 8.90 -0.24
N GLN A 551 -22.34 9.91 0.55
CA GLN A 551 -23.16 11.09 0.84
C GLN A 551 -23.50 11.87 -0.43
N SER A 552 -22.55 12.00 -1.37
CA SER A 552 -22.78 12.67 -2.66
C SER A 552 -23.81 11.94 -3.52
N SER A 553 -23.91 10.62 -3.38
CA SER A 553 -24.86 9.78 -4.12
C SER A 553 -26.16 9.45 -3.38
N ASN A 554 -26.22 9.65 -2.05
CA ASN A 554 -27.36 9.28 -1.21
C ASN A 554 -27.97 10.52 -0.51
N THR A 555 -29.16 10.91 -0.98
CA THR A 555 -29.92 12.05 -0.43
C THR A 555 -30.40 11.84 0.99
N VAL A 556 -30.65 10.59 1.40
CA VAL A 556 -31.07 10.25 2.77
C VAL A 556 -29.96 10.59 3.75
N LEU A 557 -28.72 10.15 3.48
CA LEU A 557 -27.59 10.46 4.36
C LEU A 557 -27.38 11.99 4.48
N THR A 558 -27.51 12.72 3.38
CA THR A 558 -27.38 14.19 3.39
C THR A 558 -28.42 14.88 4.27
N GLN A 559 -29.64 14.35 4.35
CA GLN A 559 -30.71 14.88 5.22
C GLN A 559 -30.54 14.51 6.70
N ARG A 560 -29.70 13.51 7.00
CA ARG A 560 -29.52 12.92 8.33
C ARG A 560 -28.26 13.40 9.05
N VAL A 561 -27.27 13.92 8.31
CA VAL A 561 -26.05 14.49 8.88
C VAL A 561 -26.30 15.93 9.32
N ALA A 562 -26.22 16.18 10.62
CA ALA A 562 -26.40 17.50 11.21
C ALA A 562 -25.15 18.38 11.00
N ARG A 563 -25.34 19.68 10.75
CA ARG A 563 -24.25 20.64 10.48
C ARG A 563 -24.04 21.58 11.67
N PRO A 564 -22.79 21.88 12.07
CA PRO A 564 -22.52 22.86 13.12
C PRO A 564 -22.84 24.27 12.63
N ALA A 565 -23.66 25.00 13.39
CA ALA A 565 -23.87 26.45 13.22
C ALA A 565 -22.97 27.24 14.20
N VAL A 566 -22.87 28.56 14.09
CA VAL A 566 -22.03 29.40 14.98
C VAL A 566 -22.88 30.19 16.00
N ALA A 567 -22.50 30.03 17.28
CA ALA A 567 -22.74 30.79 18.53
C ALA A 567 -24.03 31.63 18.75
N THR A 568 -24.85 31.21 19.75
CA THR A 568 -25.85 31.95 20.58
C THR A 568 -26.49 30.97 21.58
N LEU A 569 -27.23 31.41 22.61
CA LEU A 569 -28.06 30.52 23.44
C LEU A 569 -29.28 30.05 22.64
N ALA A 570 -29.55 28.74 22.57
CA ALA A 570 -30.76 28.21 21.95
C ALA A 570 -31.86 27.98 23.01
N LEU A 571 -33.03 28.59 22.81
CA LEU A 571 -34.18 28.53 23.70
C LEU A 571 -35.33 27.77 23.01
N PRO A 572 -36.10 26.96 23.75
CA PRO A 572 -37.25 26.26 23.19
C PRO A 572 -38.34 27.23 22.72
N GLN A 573 -38.97 26.89 21.60
CA GLN A 573 -40.16 27.55 21.10
C GLN A 573 -41.30 26.53 21.07
N HIS A 574 -42.02 26.38 22.17
CA HIS A 574 -43.06 25.36 22.28
C HIS A 574 -44.19 25.53 21.23
N PRO A 575 -44.74 24.42 20.69
CA PRO A 575 -44.47 23.04 21.06
C PRO A 575 -43.22 22.41 20.41
N GLU A 576 -42.75 22.94 19.28
CA GLU A 576 -41.66 22.39 18.45
C GLU A 576 -40.75 23.50 17.93
N GLY A 577 -39.45 23.22 17.83
CA GLY A 577 -38.45 24.19 17.38
C GLY A 577 -37.81 25.03 18.48
N TYR A 578 -36.99 25.99 18.06
CA TYR A 578 -36.19 26.84 18.94
C TYR A 578 -35.90 28.18 18.28
N PHE A 579 -35.48 29.15 19.08
CA PHE A 579 -34.92 30.40 18.60
C PHE A 579 -33.61 30.71 19.32
N LEU A 580 -32.82 31.59 18.71
CA LEU A 580 -31.52 31.97 19.21
C LEU A 580 -31.61 33.32 19.94
N ALA A 581 -31.01 33.39 21.12
CA ALA A 581 -30.88 34.63 21.87
C ALA A 581 -29.40 34.91 22.21
N LEU A 582 -29.08 36.20 22.28
CA LEU A 582 -27.80 36.66 22.81
C LEU A 582 -27.79 36.47 24.33
N VAL A 583 -26.67 36.00 24.84
CA VAL A 583 -26.45 35.72 26.27
C VAL A 583 -26.65 36.97 27.13
N GLU A 584 -26.30 38.13 26.59
CA GLU A 584 -26.48 39.45 27.22
C GLU A 584 -27.96 39.82 27.49
N ARG A 585 -28.90 39.21 26.75
CA ARG A 585 -30.35 39.44 26.90
C ARG A 585 -31.01 38.44 27.85
N ILE A 586 -30.23 37.55 28.45
CA ILE A 586 -30.74 36.56 29.40
C ILE A 586 -31.31 37.28 30.62
N SER A 587 -32.53 36.91 30.97
CA SER A 587 -33.16 37.31 32.22
C SER A 587 -34.04 36.17 32.72
N ARG A 588 -34.28 36.12 34.03
CA ARG A 588 -35.26 35.21 34.63
C ARG A 588 -36.63 35.29 33.92
N LYS A 589 -37.05 36.49 33.52
CA LYS A 589 -38.31 36.71 32.78
C LYS A 589 -38.32 35.99 31.43
N LEU A 590 -37.22 36.04 30.68
CA LEU A 590 -37.10 35.38 29.37
C LEU A 590 -37.24 33.86 29.53
N PHE A 591 -36.52 33.26 30.49
CA PHE A 591 -36.61 31.81 30.70
C PHE A 591 -37.99 31.36 31.17
N SER A 592 -38.62 32.09 32.08
CA SER A 592 -40.00 31.78 32.51
C SER A 592 -41.00 31.91 31.35
N GLN A 593 -40.85 32.92 30.48
CA GLN A 593 -41.69 33.10 29.29
C GLN A 593 -41.58 31.94 28.29
N HIS A 594 -40.40 31.33 28.20
CA HIS A 594 -40.13 30.19 27.31
C HIS A 594 -40.11 28.85 28.04
N HIS A 595 -40.63 28.80 29.28
CA HIS A 595 -40.76 27.59 30.08
C HIS A 595 -39.44 26.80 30.20
N VAL A 596 -38.32 27.51 30.42
CA VAL A 596 -37.01 26.89 30.62
C VAL A 596 -36.75 26.73 32.12
N ASN A 597 -36.39 25.52 32.55
CA ASN A 597 -36.04 25.24 33.95
C ASN A 597 -34.56 24.84 34.15
N LYS A 598 -33.79 24.66 33.08
CA LYS A 598 -32.37 24.27 33.12
C LYS A 598 -31.63 24.71 31.86
N ILE A 599 -30.32 24.86 31.98
CA ILE A 599 -29.41 25.18 30.86
C ILE A 599 -28.47 24.00 30.68
N LEU A 600 -28.34 23.49 29.46
CA LEU A 600 -27.40 22.43 29.09
C LEU A 600 -26.19 23.04 28.37
N TYR A 601 -24.99 22.67 28.79
CA TYR A 601 -23.75 22.89 28.07
C TYR A 601 -23.13 21.53 27.72
N ILE A 602 -22.72 21.35 26.48
CA ILE A 602 -22.10 20.10 26.00
C ILE A 602 -20.65 20.36 25.57
N GLN A 603 -19.72 19.56 26.09
CA GLN A 603 -18.29 19.68 25.80
C GLN A 603 -18.00 19.48 24.30
N VAL A 604 -18.74 18.59 23.66
CA VAL A 604 -18.59 18.15 22.28
C VAL A 604 -19.52 18.99 21.39
N PRO A 605 -19.03 20.12 20.80
CA PRO A 605 -19.87 21.05 20.05
C PRO A 605 -20.59 20.40 18.85
N GLU A 606 -20.02 19.32 18.31
CA GLU A 606 -20.59 18.53 17.22
C GLU A 606 -21.96 17.95 17.60
N LEU A 607 -22.25 17.74 18.89
CA LEU A 607 -23.53 17.19 19.33
C LEU A 607 -24.64 18.25 19.52
N GLU A 608 -24.33 19.55 19.45
CA GLU A 608 -25.36 20.60 19.56
C GLU A 608 -26.47 20.50 18.51
N PRO A 609 -26.16 20.31 17.21
CA PRO A 609 -27.18 20.14 16.19
C PRO A 609 -28.06 18.90 16.44
N VAL A 610 -27.48 17.84 17.03
CA VAL A 610 -28.25 16.64 17.41
C VAL A 610 -29.29 16.98 18.46
N ILE A 611 -28.93 17.76 19.48
CA ILE A 611 -29.85 18.21 20.55
C ILE A 611 -30.98 19.07 19.95
N MET A 612 -30.63 20.00 19.05
CA MET A 612 -31.58 20.95 18.47
C MET A 612 -32.54 20.29 17.47
N ASP A 613 -32.01 19.51 16.52
CA ASP A 613 -32.78 18.93 15.42
C ASP A 613 -33.68 17.75 15.86
N ASN A 614 -33.45 17.20 17.06
CA ASN A 614 -34.30 16.17 17.65
C ASN A 614 -35.28 16.76 18.70
N ASP A 615 -35.45 18.08 18.73
CA ASP A 615 -36.37 18.84 19.60
C ASP A 615 -36.14 18.63 21.11
N TRP A 616 -34.91 18.34 21.54
CA TRP A 616 -34.66 18.06 22.96
C TRP A 616 -34.93 19.27 23.86
N LEU A 617 -34.72 20.49 23.34
CA LEU A 617 -35.01 21.73 24.06
C LEU A 617 -36.48 21.81 24.48
N CYS A 618 -37.40 21.50 23.55
CA CYS A 618 -38.84 21.47 23.79
C CYS A 618 -39.27 20.22 24.56
N ARG A 619 -38.63 19.06 24.34
CA ARG A 619 -38.94 17.81 25.06
C ARG A 619 -38.54 17.86 26.53
N MET A 620 -37.47 18.58 26.85
CA MET A 620 -36.89 18.63 28.19
C MET A 620 -36.89 20.04 28.78
N ASP A 621 -37.65 21.00 28.22
CA ASP A 621 -37.84 22.37 28.74
C ASP A 621 -36.49 23.02 29.17
N MET A 622 -35.49 22.89 28.29
CA MET A 622 -34.11 23.27 28.55
C MET A 622 -33.57 24.22 27.49
N ALA A 623 -32.70 25.14 27.89
CA ALA A 623 -31.91 25.94 26.96
C ALA A 623 -30.56 25.25 26.69
N LEU A 624 -30.01 25.41 25.49
CA LEU A 624 -28.68 24.91 25.13
C LEU A 624 -27.70 26.08 25.03
N LEU A 625 -26.71 26.07 25.91
CA LEU A 625 -25.55 26.93 25.86
C LEU A 625 -24.57 26.40 24.82
N ARG A 626 -24.50 27.10 23.69
CA ARG A 626 -23.62 26.71 22.60
C ARG A 626 -22.17 26.98 22.95
N ASN A 627 -21.32 26.00 22.71
CA ASN A 627 -19.91 26.00 23.02
C ASN A 627 -19.16 26.91 22.02
N PRO A 628 -18.60 28.04 22.47
CA PRO A 628 -17.85 28.93 21.59
C PRO A 628 -16.52 28.29 21.17
N PRO A 629 -15.99 28.62 19.98
CA PRO A 629 -14.74 28.06 19.48
C PRO A 629 -13.52 28.50 20.31
N GLN A 630 -13.61 29.61 21.04
CA GLN A 630 -12.58 30.11 21.93
C GLN A 630 -12.98 29.86 23.38
N PHE A 631 -12.06 29.28 24.15
CA PHE A 631 -12.32 28.92 25.54
C PHE A 631 -12.56 30.15 26.43
N ASP A 632 -11.89 31.27 26.19
CA ASP A 632 -12.07 32.52 26.96
C ASP A 632 -13.49 33.08 26.79
N ALA A 633 -14.09 32.92 25.60
CA ALA A 633 -15.47 33.35 25.35
C ALA A 633 -16.50 32.47 26.10
N LEU A 634 -16.13 31.24 26.47
CA LEU A 634 -16.98 30.35 27.27
C LEU A 634 -17.10 30.84 28.71
N GLU A 635 -16.01 31.33 29.32
CA GLU A 635 -16.04 31.89 30.67
C GLU A 635 -17.03 33.04 30.76
N GLU A 636 -16.88 34.04 29.89
CA GLU A 636 -17.75 35.22 29.90
C GLU A 636 -19.22 34.82 29.68
N THR A 637 -19.47 33.91 28.75
CA THR A 637 -20.81 33.40 28.43
C THR A 637 -21.45 32.67 29.62
N ILE A 638 -20.69 31.81 30.31
CA ILE A 638 -21.19 31.11 31.50
C ILE A 638 -21.45 32.11 32.63
N VAL A 639 -20.52 33.03 32.91
CA VAL A 639 -20.69 34.04 33.97
C VAL A 639 -21.92 34.89 33.71
N GLN A 640 -22.13 35.37 32.47
CA GLN A 640 -23.32 36.14 32.10
C GLN A 640 -24.61 35.33 32.28
N CYS A 641 -24.65 34.06 31.86
CA CYS A 641 -25.79 33.16 32.09
C CYS A 641 -26.11 33.03 33.59
N MET A 642 -25.08 32.86 34.42
CA MET A 642 -25.22 32.65 35.85
C MET A 642 -25.63 33.92 36.61
N VAL A 643 -25.26 35.10 36.12
CA VAL A 643 -25.72 36.39 36.66
C VAL A 643 -27.17 36.68 36.24
N GLY A 644 -27.56 36.32 35.02
CA GLY A 644 -28.88 36.66 34.45
C GLY A 644 -30.05 35.79 34.93
N CYS A 645 -29.78 34.63 35.54
CA CYS A 645 -30.81 33.70 36.02
C CYS A 645 -30.32 32.86 37.20
N ASP A 646 -31.26 32.16 37.86
CA ASP A 646 -30.99 31.25 38.99
C ASP A 646 -31.08 29.76 38.61
N LEU A 647 -31.16 29.44 37.32
CA LEU A 647 -31.35 28.06 36.84
C LEU A 647 -30.07 27.21 36.99
N PRO A 648 -30.18 25.88 37.15
CA PRO A 648 -29.03 24.98 37.12
C PRO A 648 -28.39 24.93 35.73
N LEU A 649 -27.06 24.89 35.69
CA LEU A 649 -26.25 24.69 34.49
C LEU A 649 -25.71 23.26 34.50
N LEU A 650 -26.22 22.46 33.56
CA LEU A 650 -25.87 21.07 33.35
C LEU A 650 -24.67 20.99 32.41
N ILE A 651 -23.60 20.31 32.80
CA ILE A 651 -22.40 20.15 31.97
C ILE A 651 -22.30 18.69 31.54
N TRP A 652 -22.41 18.43 30.24
CA TRP A 652 -22.31 17.08 29.68
C TRP A 652 -21.01 16.91 28.90
N HIS A 653 -20.20 15.93 29.30
CA HIS A 653 -18.85 15.76 28.78
C HIS A 653 -18.44 14.28 28.66
N ASN A 654 -17.38 14.00 27.91
CA ASN A 654 -16.80 12.65 27.76
C ASN A 654 -16.17 12.16 29.07
N ASN A 655 -16.01 10.84 29.24
CA ASN A 655 -15.29 10.27 30.37
C ASN A 655 -13.76 10.37 30.16
N ASP A 656 -13.25 11.59 30.04
CA ASP A 656 -11.83 11.89 29.85
C ASP A 656 -11.35 13.02 30.77
N ALA A 657 -10.02 13.13 30.90
CA ALA A 657 -9.40 14.14 31.75
C ALA A 657 -9.80 15.58 31.36
N THR A 658 -10.01 15.82 30.06
CA THR A 658 -10.40 17.12 29.52
C THR A 658 -11.79 17.53 29.99
N GLY A 659 -12.74 16.59 30.00
CA GLY A 659 -14.12 16.82 30.43
C GLY A 659 -14.19 17.18 31.91
N HIS A 660 -13.51 16.39 32.75
CA HIS A 660 -13.43 16.65 34.19
C HIS A 660 -12.74 17.99 34.51
N GLU A 661 -11.65 18.31 33.82
CA GLU A 661 -10.94 19.58 34.03
C GLU A 661 -11.80 20.78 33.62
N ARG A 662 -12.62 20.66 32.55
CA ARG A 662 -13.56 21.73 32.17
C ARG A 662 -14.60 22.01 33.26
N VAL A 663 -15.20 20.99 33.86
CA VAL A 663 -16.17 21.19 34.96
C VAL A 663 -15.51 21.90 36.13
N LYS A 664 -14.29 21.50 36.48
CA LYS A 664 -13.51 22.12 37.57
C LYS A 664 -13.16 23.58 37.28
N GLN A 665 -12.78 23.89 36.05
CA GLN A 665 -12.49 25.26 35.62
C GLN A 665 -13.75 26.13 35.69
N ILE A 666 -14.89 25.63 35.22
CA ILE A 666 -16.17 26.35 35.30
C ILE A 666 -16.55 26.67 36.75
N LYS A 667 -16.42 25.73 37.67
CA LYS A 667 -16.65 25.98 39.11
C LYS A 667 -15.70 27.04 39.67
N THR A 668 -14.43 26.99 39.25
CA THR A 668 -13.41 27.96 39.65
C THR A 668 -13.81 29.38 39.22
N TRP A 669 -14.23 29.55 37.96
CA TRP A 669 -14.69 30.85 37.43
C TRP A 669 -15.85 31.43 38.24
N LEU A 670 -16.82 30.60 38.64
CA LEU A 670 -17.95 31.06 39.44
C LEU A 670 -17.52 31.47 40.85
N ASN A 671 -16.65 30.68 41.49
CA ASN A 671 -16.15 30.98 42.82
C ASN A 671 -15.34 32.29 42.85
N GLU A 672 -14.47 32.52 41.85
CA GLU A 672 -13.72 33.77 41.69
C GLU A 672 -14.63 35.01 41.53
N ARG A 673 -15.86 34.83 41.03
CA ARG A 673 -16.87 35.88 40.85
C ARG A 673 -17.91 35.92 41.99
N ASN A 674 -17.76 35.12 43.05
CA ASN A 674 -18.72 34.95 44.14
C ASN A 674 -20.13 34.51 43.67
N LEU A 675 -20.19 33.67 42.64
CA LEU A 675 -21.42 33.05 42.15
C LEU A 675 -21.57 31.64 42.73
N ASP A 676 -22.83 31.17 42.89
CA ASP A 676 -23.12 29.88 43.50
C ASP A 676 -22.70 28.70 42.60
N GLU A 677 -21.61 28.02 42.97
CA GLU A 677 -21.10 26.84 42.26
C GLU A 677 -22.02 25.61 42.40
N ASN A 678 -22.92 25.57 43.40
CA ASN A 678 -23.85 24.45 43.59
C ASN A 678 -24.87 24.33 42.45
N ARG A 679 -24.99 25.38 41.63
CA ARG A 679 -25.80 25.39 40.43
C ARG A 679 -25.17 24.64 39.26
N ILE A 680 -23.88 24.26 39.35
CA ILE A 680 -23.19 23.45 38.34
C ILE A 680 -23.43 21.97 38.60
N ILE A 681 -24.10 21.33 37.65
CA ILE A 681 -24.45 19.91 37.72
C ILE A 681 -23.64 19.15 36.67
N ASP A 682 -22.76 18.27 37.16
CA ASP A 682 -21.91 17.45 36.31
C ASP A 682 -22.68 16.21 35.81
N LEU A 683 -22.90 16.15 34.50
CA LEU A 683 -23.55 15.04 33.80
C LEU A 683 -22.57 14.14 33.04
N GLY A 684 -21.26 14.30 33.25
CA GLY A 684 -20.22 13.52 32.59
C GLY A 684 -20.48 12.01 32.56
N LEU A 685 -20.03 11.36 31.49
CA LEU A 685 -20.08 9.90 31.39
C LEU A 685 -19.29 9.28 32.55
N LYS A 686 -19.92 8.37 33.29
CA LYS A 686 -19.28 7.57 34.34
C LYS A 686 -19.05 6.15 33.82
N SER A 687 -18.05 5.46 34.36
CA SER A 687 -17.80 4.03 34.06
C SER A 687 -18.99 3.11 34.38
N THR A 688 -19.96 3.59 35.17
CA THR A 688 -21.18 2.87 35.54
C THR A 688 -22.39 3.16 34.64
N ASP A 689 -22.29 4.10 33.70
CA ASP A 689 -23.44 4.60 32.91
C ASP A 689 -23.86 3.68 31.75
N SER A 690 -23.56 2.38 31.84
CA SER A 690 -23.85 1.46 30.76
C SER A 690 -25.33 1.03 30.72
N LEU A 691 -26.00 1.32 29.60
CA LEU A 691 -27.35 0.82 29.30
C LEU A 691 -27.33 -0.68 28.92
N SER A 692 -26.16 -1.26 28.60
CA SER A 692 -25.99 -2.69 28.28
C SER A 692 -24.72 -3.29 28.91
N HIS A 693 -24.74 -4.54 29.38
CA HIS A 693 -23.56 -5.14 30.00
C HIS A 693 -22.35 -5.37 29.06
N LEU A 694 -22.46 -5.04 27.77
CA LEU A 694 -21.47 -5.38 26.74
C LEU A 694 -20.64 -4.19 26.21
N PHE A 695 -21.00 -2.94 26.48
CA PHE A 695 -20.28 -1.77 25.95
C PHE A 695 -20.33 -0.57 26.90
N GLN A 696 -19.17 -0.11 27.38
CA GLN A 696 -19.05 1.09 28.22
C GLN A 696 -18.57 2.27 27.36
N PRO A 697 -19.45 3.20 26.94
CA PRO A 697 -19.04 4.33 26.13
C PRO A 697 -18.10 5.25 26.92
N THR A 698 -16.98 5.61 26.33
CA THR A 698 -16.03 6.60 26.89
C THR A 698 -16.25 7.99 26.32
N LYS A 699 -16.82 8.07 25.12
CA LYS A 699 -17.12 9.32 24.43
C LYS A 699 -18.59 9.41 24.07
N LEU A 700 -19.16 10.61 24.16
CA LEU A 700 -20.56 10.87 23.82
C LEU A 700 -20.89 10.55 22.36
N VAL A 701 -19.92 10.70 21.46
CA VAL A 701 -20.06 10.37 20.03
C VAL A 701 -20.15 8.87 19.73
N GLU A 702 -19.97 8.00 20.72
CA GLU A 702 -20.15 6.54 20.54
C GLU A 702 -21.63 6.12 20.64
N LEU A 703 -22.48 7.01 21.16
CA LEU A 703 -23.91 6.79 21.40
C LEU A 703 -24.77 7.42 20.29
N MET A 704 -25.85 6.73 19.92
CA MET A 704 -26.88 7.22 19.01
C MET A 704 -27.75 8.30 19.67
N PRO A 705 -28.45 9.15 18.90
CA PRO A 705 -29.29 10.21 19.45
C PRO A 705 -30.30 9.72 20.50
N ASP A 706 -30.96 8.59 20.27
CA ASP A 706 -31.90 8.02 21.23
C ASP A 706 -31.23 7.51 22.50
N GLU A 707 -30.09 6.83 22.36
CA GLU A 707 -29.29 6.35 23.50
C GLU A 707 -28.82 7.53 24.37
N LEU A 708 -28.42 8.64 23.73
CA LEU A 708 -28.06 9.89 24.38
C LEU A 708 -29.26 10.52 25.10
N ALA A 709 -30.42 10.58 24.45
CA ALA A 709 -31.63 11.15 25.04
C ALA A 709 -32.10 10.35 26.27
N GLU A 710 -32.12 9.02 26.17
CA GLU A 710 -32.47 8.13 27.29
C GLU A 710 -31.50 8.28 28.45
N LEU A 711 -30.20 8.33 28.17
CA LEU A 711 -29.18 8.54 29.19
C LEU A 711 -29.34 9.90 29.88
N LEU A 712 -29.60 10.96 29.12
CA LEU A 712 -29.81 12.30 29.68
C LEU A 712 -31.05 12.34 30.59
N VAL A 713 -32.17 11.76 30.14
CA VAL A 713 -33.41 11.66 30.95
C VAL A 713 -33.15 10.89 32.25
N ALA A 714 -32.49 9.73 32.17
CA ALA A 714 -32.16 8.94 33.36
C ALA A 714 -31.28 9.71 34.35
N LYS A 715 -30.33 10.52 33.86
CA LYS A 715 -29.49 11.38 34.71
C LYS A 715 -30.30 12.48 35.39
N LEU A 716 -31.24 13.12 34.68
CA LEU A 716 -32.11 14.15 35.25
C LEU A 716 -32.98 13.59 36.38
N ASP A 717 -33.59 12.42 36.15
CA ASP A 717 -34.43 11.74 37.13
C ASP A 717 -33.63 11.36 38.40
N ASN A 718 -32.43 10.80 38.23
CA ASN A 718 -31.56 10.44 39.35
C ASN A 718 -31.12 11.65 40.21
N LEU A 719 -31.08 12.83 39.61
CA LEU A 719 -30.72 14.08 40.28
C LEU A 719 -31.94 14.86 40.78
N ASN A 720 -33.15 14.30 40.61
CA ASN A 720 -34.42 14.93 40.95
C ASN A 720 -34.62 16.30 40.27
N ILE A 721 -34.13 16.42 39.03
CA ILE A 721 -34.30 17.62 38.19
C ILE A 721 -35.51 17.38 37.30
N SER A 722 -36.56 18.20 37.45
CA SER A 722 -37.78 18.05 36.64
C SER A 722 -37.48 18.14 35.15
N ILE A 723 -37.94 17.14 34.38
CA ILE A 723 -37.82 17.12 32.91
C ILE A 723 -38.59 18.31 32.29
N LYS A 724 -39.72 18.69 32.88
CA LYS A 724 -40.56 19.80 32.41
C LYS A 724 -40.58 20.99 33.37
N PHE A 725 -40.82 22.18 32.83
CA PHE A 725 -41.02 23.39 33.60
C PHE A 725 -42.35 23.33 34.36
N LEU A 726 -42.28 23.53 35.67
CA LEU A 726 -43.43 23.57 36.55
C LEU A 726 -43.43 24.92 37.28
N PRO A 727 -44.31 25.86 36.89
CA PRO A 727 -44.39 27.16 37.55
C PRO A 727 -45.02 27.09 38.94
N ASP A 728 -44.78 28.14 39.72
CA ASP A 728 -45.38 28.31 41.04
C ASP A 728 -46.90 28.57 40.93
N ASN A 729 -47.65 28.34 42.01
CA ASN A 729 -49.11 28.48 42.03
C ASN A 729 -49.59 29.88 41.59
N VAL A 730 -48.85 30.93 41.96
CA VAL A 730 -49.19 32.31 41.60
C VAL A 730 -49.09 32.52 40.09
N ASP A 731 -48.05 31.95 39.47
CA ASP A 731 -47.82 32.04 38.03
C ASP A 731 -48.85 31.19 37.26
N ILE A 732 -49.16 29.98 37.73
CA ILE A 732 -50.21 29.14 37.14
C ILE A 732 -51.56 29.87 37.08
N CYS A 733 -52.00 30.44 38.20
CA CYS A 733 -53.27 31.16 38.27
C CYS A 733 -53.27 32.39 37.33
N ARG A 734 -52.16 33.11 37.25
CA ARG A 734 -52.02 34.26 36.35
C ARG A 734 -52.09 33.82 34.89
N ASP A 735 -51.36 32.77 34.53
CA ASP A 735 -51.23 32.30 33.14
C ASP A 735 -52.55 31.68 32.66
N ILE A 736 -53.29 30.97 33.53
CA ILE A 736 -54.66 30.51 33.27
C ILE A 736 -55.57 31.70 32.95
N GLY A 737 -55.55 32.74 33.80
CA GLY A 737 -56.35 33.95 33.60
C GLY A 737 -56.02 34.66 32.29
N GLN A 738 -54.74 34.94 32.03
CA GLN A 738 -54.28 35.59 30.81
C GLN A 738 -54.65 34.80 29.55
N LYS A 739 -54.54 33.46 29.60
CA LYS A 739 -54.85 32.63 28.45
C LYS A 739 -56.35 32.54 28.19
N PHE A 740 -57.15 32.50 29.25
CA PHE A 740 -58.61 32.58 29.16
C PHE A 740 -59.05 33.93 28.59
N GLU A 741 -58.52 35.03 29.12
CA GLU A 741 -58.75 36.38 28.58
C GLU A 741 -58.37 36.45 27.10
N HIS A 742 -57.25 35.87 26.69
CA HIS A 742 -56.85 35.81 25.30
C HIS A 742 -57.86 35.07 24.41
N TYR A 743 -58.40 33.92 24.84
CA TYR A 743 -59.45 33.23 24.09
C TYR A 743 -60.76 34.03 24.03
N LEU A 744 -61.13 34.67 25.14
CA LEU A 744 -62.32 35.51 25.21
C LEU A 744 -62.18 36.73 24.30
N LEU A 745 -61.03 37.41 24.32
CA LEU A 745 -60.69 38.52 23.43
C LEU A 745 -60.72 38.10 21.97
N SER A 746 -60.10 36.97 21.63
CA SER A 746 -60.07 36.44 20.25
C SER A 746 -61.49 36.17 19.74
N TYR A 747 -62.34 35.58 20.59
CA TYR A 747 -63.76 35.35 20.27
C TYR A 747 -64.55 36.66 20.07
N LEU A 748 -64.29 37.67 20.91
CA LEU A 748 -64.95 38.99 20.79
C LEU A 748 -64.44 39.77 19.57
N TRP A 749 -63.17 39.63 19.21
CA TRP A 749 -62.54 40.26 18.04
C TRP A 749 -63.06 39.73 16.71
N GLU A 750 -63.43 38.45 16.62
CA GLU A 750 -64.13 37.92 15.44
C GLU A 750 -65.48 38.62 15.19
N GLY A 751 -66.01 39.39 16.17
CA GLY A 751 -67.28 40.11 16.08
C GLY A 751 -67.22 41.65 16.13
N VAL A 752 -66.08 42.29 16.43
CA VAL A 752 -66.05 43.74 16.74
C VAL A 752 -64.75 44.45 16.29
N SER A 753 -64.86 45.67 15.75
CA SER A 753 -63.73 46.45 15.20
C SER A 753 -62.79 47.05 16.28
N GLU A 754 -61.54 47.33 15.89
CA GLU A 754 -60.35 47.73 16.68
C GLU A 754 -60.47 48.89 17.70
N LYS A 755 -61.64 49.51 17.91
CA LYS A 755 -61.81 50.73 18.72
C LYS A 755 -62.27 50.54 20.17
N LEU A 756 -62.15 49.34 20.75
CA LEU A 756 -62.70 49.05 22.08
C LEU A 756 -61.71 49.23 23.24
N GLU A 757 -62.18 49.80 24.35
CA GLU A 757 -61.54 49.72 25.67
C GLU A 757 -61.69 48.31 26.28
N MET A 758 -61.01 47.32 25.68
CA MET A 758 -61.14 45.90 26.06
C MET A 758 -60.96 45.59 27.56
N PRO A 759 -60.05 46.25 28.32
CA PRO A 759 -59.89 45.97 29.75
C PRO A 759 -61.18 46.21 30.56
N ASN A 760 -61.93 47.28 30.24
CA ASN A 760 -63.15 47.63 30.96
C ASN A 760 -64.28 46.63 30.66
N LEU A 761 -64.36 46.14 29.42
CA LEU A 761 -65.30 45.09 29.02
C LEU A 761 -65.00 43.77 29.74
N ILE A 762 -63.73 43.35 29.82
CA ILE A 762 -63.35 42.11 30.54
C ILE A 762 -63.72 42.22 32.01
N ILE A 763 -63.41 43.34 32.67
CA ILE A 763 -63.78 43.56 34.08
C ILE A 763 -65.30 43.51 34.27
N GLY A 764 -66.07 44.09 33.34
CA GLY A 764 -67.53 44.03 33.36
C GLY A 764 -68.06 42.60 33.19
N LEU A 765 -67.51 41.85 32.25
CA LEU A 765 -67.85 40.44 32.04
C LEU A 765 -67.52 39.59 33.26
N ASP A 766 -66.37 39.80 33.90
CA ASP A 766 -66.01 39.04 35.11
C ASP A 766 -66.91 39.41 36.29
N ARG A 767 -67.28 40.68 36.42
CA ARG A 767 -68.20 41.12 37.47
C ARG A 767 -69.57 40.45 37.37
N GLU A 768 -70.09 40.30 36.16
CA GLU A 768 -71.42 39.72 35.91
C GLU A 768 -71.39 38.19 35.87
N LEU A 769 -70.38 37.59 35.23
CA LEU A 769 -70.32 36.15 34.97
C LEU A 769 -69.41 35.39 35.96
N GLN A 770 -68.64 36.12 36.78
CA GLN A 770 -67.77 35.59 37.82
C GLN A 770 -66.80 34.50 37.33
N PHE A 771 -66.30 34.60 36.08
CA PHE A 771 -65.48 33.55 35.49
C PHE A 771 -64.16 33.34 36.26
N SER A 772 -63.60 34.39 36.88
CA SER A 772 -62.43 34.28 37.77
C SER A 772 -62.72 33.42 39.01
N GLN A 773 -63.95 33.49 39.55
CA GLN A 773 -64.38 32.65 40.66
C GLN A 773 -64.66 31.22 40.18
N GLN A 774 -65.30 31.05 39.03
CA GLN A 774 -65.54 29.72 38.45
C GLN A 774 -64.23 28.97 38.16
N MET A 775 -63.19 29.66 37.65
CA MET A 775 -61.86 29.06 37.44
C MET A 775 -61.25 28.54 38.76
N LYS A 776 -61.44 29.27 39.87
CA LYS A 776 -61.01 28.84 41.21
C LYS A 776 -61.82 27.67 41.74
N GLU A 777 -63.14 27.71 41.60
CA GLU A 777 -64.04 26.64 42.07
C GLU A 777 -63.80 25.32 41.34
N GLN A 778 -63.41 25.37 40.06
CA GLN A 778 -63.04 24.18 39.28
C GLN A 778 -61.61 23.68 39.52
N ASN A 779 -60.83 24.35 40.38
CA ASN A 779 -59.43 24.02 40.69
C ASN A 779 -58.59 23.79 39.41
N LEU A 780 -58.69 24.72 38.44
CA LEU A 780 -57.99 24.57 37.15
C LEU A 780 -56.47 24.50 37.31
N ASP A 781 -55.93 25.13 38.34
CA ASP A 781 -54.53 25.05 38.75
C ASP A 781 -54.14 23.62 39.16
N GLN A 782 -54.95 22.94 39.97
CA GLN A 782 -54.71 21.55 40.34
C GLN A 782 -54.85 20.61 39.14
N GLN A 783 -55.86 20.80 38.28
CA GLN A 783 -56.01 20.00 37.06
C GLN A 783 -54.80 20.14 36.12
N LEU A 784 -54.25 21.35 36.01
CA LEU A 784 -53.04 21.62 35.26
C LEU A 784 -51.84 20.85 35.83
N ARG A 785 -51.66 20.89 37.16
CA ARG A 785 -50.60 20.15 37.86
C ARG A 785 -50.72 18.64 37.66
N ASP A 786 -51.90 18.08 37.89
CA ASP A 786 -52.15 16.64 37.74
C ASP A 786 -51.86 16.16 36.31
N LEU A 787 -52.22 16.97 35.30
CA LEU A 787 -51.95 16.65 33.90
C LEU A 787 -50.47 16.80 33.53
N LEU A 788 -49.76 17.76 34.14
CA LEU A 788 -48.32 17.92 33.97
C LEU A 788 -47.55 16.78 34.63
N GLU A 789 -47.96 16.33 35.81
CA GLU A 789 -47.34 15.17 36.48
C GLU A 789 -47.62 13.88 35.71
N LYS A 790 -48.85 13.68 35.22
CA LYS A 790 -49.24 12.50 34.44
C LYS A 790 -48.59 12.45 33.05
N ASN A 791 -48.31 13.61 32.44
CA ASN A 791 -47.75 13.73 31.10
C ASN A 791 -46.38 14.42 31.10
N SER A 792 -45.64 14.29 32.20
CA SER A 792 -44.36 14.96 32.45
C SER A 792 -43.31 14.66 31.37
N ASN A 793 -43.47 13.58 30.62
CA ASN A 793 -42.54 13.18 29.56
C ASN A 793 -43.01 13.52 28.14
N THR A 794 -44.24 14.00 27.95
CA THR A 794 -44.86 14.08 26.61
C THR A 794 -45.44 15.44 26.25
N LYS A 795 -45.84 16.27 27.22
CA LYS A 795 -46.45 17.58 26.93
C LYS A 795 -45.73 18.73 27.64
N SER A 796 -45.59 19.86 26.96
CA SER A 796 -45.03 21.09 27.54
C SER A 796 -46.04 21.79 28.46
N TYR A 797 -45.55 22.65 29.36
CA TYR A 797 -46.40 23.52 30.17
C TYR A 797 -47.41 24.29 29.31
N ALA A 798 -46.96 24.94 28.23
CA ALA A 798 -47.82 25.68 27.31
C ALA A 798 -48.91 24.81 26.68
N THR A 799 -48.58 23.58 26.28
CA THR A 799 -49.54 22.63 25.69
C THR A 799 -50.62 22.24 26.69
N VAL A 800 -50.23 21.89 27.91
CA VAL A 800 -51.16 21.47 28.97
C VAL A 800 -52.00 22.66 29.45
N LEU A 801 -51.41 23.85 29.55
CA LEU A 801 -52.12 25.10 29.84
C LEU A 801 -53.19 25.38 28.79
N ASN A 802 -52.83 25.27 27.51
CA ASN A 802 -53.79 25.44 26.42
C ASN A 802 -54.94 24.43 26.52
N GLU A 803 -54.65 23.16 26.77
CA GLU A 803 -55.66 22.10 26.86
C GLU A 803 -56.65 22.34 28.02
N VAL A 804 -56.14 22.64 29.22
CA VAL A 804 -56.96 22.91 30.41
C VAL A 804 -57.81 24.16 30.22
N VAL A 805 -57.18 25.27 29.80
CA VAL A 805 -57.87 26.55 29.64
C VAL A 805 -58.86 26.48 28.48
N ARG A 806 -58.53 25.80 27.38
CA ARG A 806 -59.43 25.65 26.23
C ARG A 806 -60.67 24.84 26.60
N LYS A 807 -60.49 23.73 27.32
CA LYS A 807 -61.62 22.90 27.78
C LYS A 807 -62.55 23.68 28.71
N PHE A 808 -61.99 24.46 29.63
CA PHE A 808 -62.77 25.38 30.47
C PHE A 808 -63.49 26.43 29.62
N PHE A 809 -62.77 27.10 28.72
CA PHE A 809 -63.31 28.11 27.83
C PHE A 809 -64.49 27.59 26.99
N ASP A 810 -64.36 26.43 26.36
CA ASP A 810 -65.43 25.84 25.55
C ASP A 810 -66.68 25.52 26.42
N THR A 811 -66.47 25.06 27.66
CA THR A 811 -67.56 24.81 28.63
C THR A 811 -68.24 26.11 29.05
N PHE A 812 -67.44 27.11 29.44
CA PHE A 812 -67.90 28.44 29.86
C PHE A 812 -68.68 29.14 28.73
N MET A 813 -68.13 29.12 27.51
CA MET A 813 -68.79 29.70 26.34
C MET A 813 -70.09 28.96 26.00
N GLY A 814 -70.16 27.64 26.19
CA GLY A 814 -71.39 26.88 26.01
C GLY A 814 -72.52 27.32 26.94
N GLN A 815 -72.17 27.75 28.16
CA GLN A 815 -73.12 28.18 29.19
C GLN A 815 -73.52 29.67 29.03
N HIS A 816 -72.55 30.54 28.80
CA HIS A 816 -72.74 32.00 28.89
C HIS A 816 -72.75 32.73 27.54
N ARG A 817 -72.77 32.02 26.40
CA ARG A 817 -72.64 32.63 25.07
C ARG A 817 -73.56 33.82 24.83
N ALA A 818 -74.85 33.65 25.12
CA ALA A 818 -75.88 34.65 24.87
C ALA A 818 -75.73 35.86 25.79
N GLU A 819 -75.36 35.63 27.05
CA GLU A 819 -75.12 36.67 28.05
C GLU A 819 -73.90 37.52 27.68
N ILE A 820 -72.79 36.88 27.28
CA ILE A 820 -71.57 37.56 26.82
C ILE A 820 -71.86 38.44 25.61
N GLN A 821 -72.63 37.93 24.63
CA GLN A 821 -73.03 38.71 23.46
C GLN A 821 -73.90 39.90 23.84
N GLY A 822 -74.87 39.72 24.74
CA GLY A 822 -75.73 40.79 25.24
C GLY A 822 -74.95 41.87 25.98
N LEU A 823 -74.01 41.49 26.86
CA LEU A 823 -73.16 42.41 27.61
C LEU A 823 -72.19 43.16 26.68
N ALA A 824 -71.58 42.48 25.72
CA ALA A 824 -70.72 43.12 24.72
C ALA A 824 -71.49 44.12 23.85
N GLN A 825 -72.71 43.78 23.42
CA GLN A 825 -73.59 44.70 22.67
C GLN A 825 -74.04 45.90 23.52
N ALA A 826 -74.37 45.69 24.80
CA ALA A 826 -74.73 46.76 25.71
C ALA A 826 -73.55 47.72 25.95
N HIS A 827 -72.35 47.18 26.13
CA HIS A 827 -71.13 47.96 26.25
C HIS A 827 -70.83 48.77 24.98
N LEU A 828 -70.97 48.15 23.79
CA LEU A 828 -70.84 48.83 22.51
C LEU A 828 -71.84 49.97 22.33
N LYS A 829 -73.10 49.77 22.75
CA LYS A 829 -74.14 50.78 22.71
C LYS A 829 -73.80 51.96 23.63
N GLY A 830 -73.29 51.68 24.84
CA GLY A 830 -72.85 52.70 25.79
C GLY A 830 -71.70 53.57 25.26
N LEU A 831 -70.73 52.98 24.57
CA LEU A 831 -69.63 53.72 23.94
C LEU A 831 -70.12 54.64 22.80
N HIS A 832 -71.07 54.18 21.97
CA HIS A 832 -71.66 54.99 20.90
C HIS A 832 -72.51 56.17 21.42
N GLU A 833 -73.09 56.03 22.62
CA GLU A 833 -73.86 57.09 23.27
C GLU A 833 -72.95 58.09 24.01
N GLY A 834 -71.78 57.63 24.51
CA GLY A 834 -70.76 58.48 25.15
C GLY A 834 -69.99 59.39 24.19
N ASP A 835 -69.69 58.94 22.95
CA ASP A 835 -69.00 59.74 21.92
C ASP A 835 -69.87 60.87 21.32
N LYS A 836 -71.15 60.99 21.71
CA LYS A 836 -72.07 62.06 21.29
C LYS A 836 -72.24 63.18 22.33
N GLN A 837 -71.56 63.11 23.47
CA GLN A 837 -71.45 64.17 24.48
C GLN A 837 -70.05 64.78 24.44
#